data_AF-R5Q7V6-F1
#
_entry.id   AF-R5Q7V6-F1
#
_cell.length_a   1.000
_cell.length_b   1.000
_cell.length_c   1.000
_cell.angle_alpha   90.00
_cell.angle_beta   90.00
_cell.angle_gamma   90.00
#
_symmetry.space_group_name_H-M   'P 1'
#
loop_
_entity.id
_entity.type
_entity.pdbx_description
1 polymer ?
#
loop_
_entity_poly.entity_id
_entity_poly.type
_entity_poly.pdbx_seq_one_letter_code
_entity_poly.pdbx_strand_id
1 'polypeptide(L)'
;MVTRVPTTASYNLYMTRMRATQSRVNDASYQATTGQRYDSYDKYGLTTYRLLTLENEYSGVSKFLETNKITQTTLEAQEEAIDSIRTVMLDFRNELRDFSSEDLKAMTPDYSVDPPEMPTEEELANIQRIQNAAFEAMSQIAYFLNTKVDGVYIFGGGENNTPPVDFPYTTLEEFQAVFDGNFVTFPTSGSADLSSVKTGDDVTGGLEFAQNFFEMNANGTIRPTINGTATGDITFSAADNTMTAANMGSFSNLTAGSKITLTGTGANDGEKIIKSVSADGTTVTFEDATPVTDGTVQGAGLNGFNVSSSLDFRVETDPETGETVYSLNGAPGSFLDLQAGGEIEITGTANNNGTKVIREISPDGSRIIFEDPVVEESIDGTGIALDDVIFRQSTTEGTISALNPVGAVLETYTIQAGANNLTVDAGANTITAADADTFAKIKPGQTITLDDGAGNTQTLYVKNVSADGRTLEISSDTPVTGGNITAGTVTLQTHSDIHGFIADTMKGSELKTGNISFSAAKNQMSSTVIGAFSHLKPGGTIIVQGADGNNGAKYIESVSSDGRTVTFSDETPVNVDQTITNGTGVTIARTYPVSSMLNLSDVNPSYNGNYTILGVSDDGNTLTVKTENFPKYGDSAQFAATGIQSVTSESYYSGGSLSSTHRLNETTSIELNVTAESSGFEKLFRAMGNIAQGNLLDTRNPLDTLDEVDENRAYDRVMESLDLLDEALESRPNSKEPNGDITAIQYSVVSKLDTVKSTIDNQTSLQNSLTNYISDIKTVDKTEAVTMLLQEIQNLNISYAVISQVNQLSLLNYL
;
A
#
# COMPACT_ATOMS: atom_id res chain seq x y z
N MET A 1 -28.01 -84.07 -71.48
CA MET A 1 -27.65 -82.64 -71.29
C MET A 1 -26.20 -82.59 -70.86
N VAL A 2 -25.43 -81.72 -71.52
CA VAL A 2 -23.97 -81.68 -71.58
C VAL A 2 -23.36 -81.31 -70.22
N THR A 3 -22.54 -82.20 -69.66
CA THR A 3 -21.66 -81.92 -68.52
C THR A 3 -20.60 -80.93 -69.00
N ARG A 4 -20.75 -79.65 -68.65
CA ARG A 4 -19.76 -78.63 -68.99
C ARG A 4 -18.50 -78.89 -68.17
N VAL A 5 -17.37 -79.06 -68.85
CA VAL A 5 -16.03 -79.00 -68.26
C VAL A 5 -15.95 -77.71 -67.44
N PRO A 6 -15.46 -77.73 -66.18
CA PRO A 6 -15.27 -76.52 -65.39
C PRO A 6 -14.32 -75.59 -66.15
N THR A 7 -14.87 -74.52 -66.71
CA THR A 7 -14.08 -73.49 -67.39
C THR A 7 -13.14 -72.82 -66.39
N THR A 8 -12.03 -72.23 -66.84
CA THR A 8 -11.11 -71.44 -66.00
C THR A 8 -11.84 -70.43 -65.11
N ALA A 9 -12.98 -69.90 -65.57
CA ALA A 9 -13.87 -69.04 -64.79
C ALA A 9 -14.48 -69.72 -63.56
N SER A 10 -14.90 -70.99 -63.66
CA SER A 10 -15.44 -71.78 -62.55
C SER A 10 -14.36 -72.10 -61.51
N TYR A 11 -13.16 -72.49 -61.97
CA TYR A 11 -12.00 -72.72 -61.10
C TYR A 11 -11.60 -71.44 -60.35
N ASN A 12 -11.50 -70.30 -61.05
CA ASN A 12 -11.21 -69.00 -60.44
C ASN A 12 -12.28 -68.59 -59.42
N LEU A 13 -13.56 -68.88 -59.69
CA LEU A 13 -14.65 -68.65 -58.74
C LEU A 13 -14.53 -69.52 -57.47
N TYR A 14 -14.23 -70.82 -57.61
CA TYR A 14 -14.00 -71.71 -56.47
C TYR A 14 -12.77 -71.33 -55.67
N MET A 15 -11.67 -70.95 -56.34
CA MET A 15 -10.45 -70.46 -55.68
C MET A 15 -10.72 -69.15 -54.94
N THR A 16 -11.52 -68.25 -55.51
CA THR A 16 -11.96 -67.01 -54.83
C THR A 16 -12.81 -67.32 -53.60
N ARG A 17 -13.74 -68.28 -53.69
CA ARG A 17 -14.55 -68.72 -52.55
C ARG A 17 -13.71 -69.40 -51.47
N MET A 18 -12.73 -70.23 -51.85
CA MET A 18 -11.82 -70.89 -50.91
C MET A 18 -10.96 -69.88 -50.17
N ARG A 19 -10.38 -68.89 -50.88
CA ARG A 19 -9.65 -67.78 -50.25
C ARG A 19 -10.54 -66.96 -49.32
N ALA A 20 -11.81 -66.75 -49.67
CA ALA A 20 -12.77 -66.08 -48.80
C ALA A 20 -13.08 -66.91 -47.53
N THR A 21 -13.23 -68.23 -47.64
CA THR A 21 -13.40 -69.12 -46.47
C THR A 21 -12.13 -69.16 -45.61
N GLN A 22 -10.95 -69.20 -46.23
CA GLN A 22 -9.67 -69.11 -45.52
C GLN A 22 -9.56 -67.81 -44.72
N SER A 23 -9.99 -66.68 -45.30
CA SER A 23 -10.06 -65.39 -44.61
C SER A 23 -11.00 -65.45 -43.40
N ARG A 24 -12.21 -66.03 -43.58
CA ARG A 24 -13.18 -66.18 -42.47
C ARG A 24 -12.65 -67.09 -41.35
N VAL A 25 -11.92 -68.14 -41.67
CA VAL A 25 -11.24 -68.98 -40.66
C VAL A 25 -10.21 -68.17 -39.88
N ASN A 26 -9.40 -67.35 -40.56
CA ASN A 26 -8.42 -66.50 -39.89
C ASN A 26 -9.08 -65.47 -38.97
N ASP A 27 -10.15 -64.79 -39.43
CA ASP A 27 -10.88 -63.82 -38.64
C ASP A 27 -11.60 -64.48 -37.44
N ALA A 28 -12.27 -65.61 -37.65
CA ALA A 28 -12.90 -66.38 -36.57
C ALA A 28 -11.87 -66.94 -35.56
N SER A 29 -10.68 -67.32 -36.04
CA SER A 29 -9.57 -67.75 -35.18
C SER A 29 -9.04 -66.59 -34.34
N TYR A 30 -8.92 -65.40 -34.94
CA TYR A 30 -8.53 -64.18 -34.24
C TYR A 30 -9.57 -63.82 -33.17
N GLN A 31 -10.87 -63.85 -33.52
CA GLN A 31 -11.99 -63.58 -32.61
C GLN A 31 -12.04 -64.57 -31.44
N ALA A 32 -11.90 -65.87 -31.72
CA ALA A 32 -11.89 -66.91 -30.70
C ALA A 32 -10.72 -66.75 -29.71
N THR A 33 -9.56 -66.29 -30.19
CA THR A 33 -8.36 -66.14 -29.37
C THR A 33 -8.41 -64.84 -28.55
N THR A 34 -8.68 -63.72 -29.21
CA THR A 34 -8.55 -62.37 -28.63
C THR A 34 -9.84 -61.87 -28.00
N GLY A 35 -11.01 -62.30 -28.48
CA GLY A 35 -12.31 -61.70 -28.14
C GLY A 35 -12.58 -60.37 -28.85
N GLN A 36 -11.68 -59.94 -29.74
CA GLN A 36 -11.82 -58.74 -30.57
C GLN A 36 -12.33 -59.14 -31.95
N ARG A 37 -13.21 -58.32 -32.52
CA ARG A 37 -13.90 -58.56 -33.80
C ARG A 37 -12.93 -58.56 -34.98
N TYR A 38 -11.98 -57.61 -34.99
CA TYR A 38 -10.94 -57.49 -36.00
C TYR A 38 -9.61 -57.02 -35.39
N ASP A 39 -8.52 -57.29 -36.10
CA ASP A 39 -7.15 -56.90 -35.75
C ASP A 39 -6.76 -55.49 -36.22
N SER A 40 -7.62 -54.87 -37.03
CA SER A 40 -7.30 -53.66 -37.78
C SER A 40 -8.56 -52.85 -38.10
N TYR A 41 -8.41 -51.52 -38.18
CA TYR A 41 -9.52 -50.59 -38.36
C TYR A 41 -10.19 -50.70 -39.73
N ASP A 42 -9.44 -51.01 -40.80
CA ASP A 42 -9.97 -51.12 -42.17
C ASP A 42 -11.03 -52.23 -42.32
N LYS A 43 -10.97 -53.26 -41.48
CA LYS A 43 -11.95 -54.35 -41.46
C LYS A 43 -13.32 -53.96 -40.88
N TYR A 44 -13.41 -52.82 -40.18
CA TYR A 44 -14.69 -52.31 -39.68
C TYR A 44 -15.52 -51.57 -40.75
N GLY A 45 -14.94 -51.22 -41.91
CA GLY A 45 -15.67 -50.57 -43.00
C GLY A 45 -16.28 -49.23 -42.60
N LEU A 46 -17.59 -49.03 -42.80
CA LEU A 46 -18.28 -47.77 -42.48
C LEU A 46 -18.32 -47.44 -40.97
N THR A 47 -18.21 -48.43 -40.08
CA THR A 47 -18.20 -48.20 -38.63
C THR A 47 -16.86 -47.71 -38.10
N THR A 48 -15.79 -47.77 -38.91
CA THR A 48 -14.45 -47.26 -38.56
C THR A 48 -14.49 -45.81 -38.13
N TYR A 49 -15.22 -44.96 -38.88
CA TYR A 49 -15.35 -43.54 -38.57
C TYR A 49 -16.00 -43.34 -37.19
N ARG A 50 -17.11 -44.04 -36.94
CA ARG A 50 -17.81 -44.00 -35.65
C ARG A 50 -16.92 -44.48 -34.50
N LEU A 51 -16.20 -45.59 -34.69
CA LEU A 51 -15.30 -46.12 -33.67
C LEU A 51 -14.19 -45.12 -33.34
N LEU A 52 -13.54 -44.54 -34.35
CA LEU A 52 -12.49 -43.55 -34.15
C LEU A 52 -13.02 -42.29 -33.46
N THR A 53 -14.22 -41.82 -33.82
CA THR A 53 -14.86 -40.69 -33.11
C THR A 53 -15.11 -41.02 -31.64
N LEU A 54 -15.65 -42.20 -31.32
CA LEU A 54 -15.89 -42.61 -29.93
C LEU A 54 -14.59 -42.77 -29.14
N GLU A 55 -13.54 -43.32 -29.75
CA GLU A 55 -12.21 -43.47 -29.11
C GLU A 55 -11.55 -42.10 -28.88
N ASN A 56 -11.69 -41.16 -29.82
CA ASN A 56 -11.22 -39.78 -29.64
C ASN A 56 -11.97 -39.05 -28.52
N GLU A 57 -13.31 -39.20 -28.48
CA GLU A 57 -14.15 -38.64 -27.43
C GLU A 57 -13.80 -39.25 -26.06
N TYR A 58 -13.61 -40.57 -26.00
CA TYR A 58 -13.14 -41.26 -24.80
C TYR A 58 -11.79 -40.72 -24.33
N SER A 59 -10.83 -40.51 -25.24
CA SER A 59 -9.53 -39.94 -24.90
C SER A 59 -9.65 -38.51 -24.39
N GLY A 60 -10.50 -37.68 -25.00
CA GLY A 60 -10.78 -36.31 -24.54
C GLY A 60 -11.37 -36.28 -23.13
N VAL A 61 -12.44 -37.06 -22.90
CA VAL A 61 -13.10 -37.17 -21.59
C VAL A 61 -12.13 -37.70 -20.53
N SER A 62 -11.30 -38.70 -20.86
CA SER A 62 -10.34 -39.28 -19.92
C SER A 62 -9.29 -38.26 -19.46
N LYS A 63 -8.82 -37.38 -20.37
CA LYS A 63 -7.85 -36.32 -20.03
C LYS A 63 -8.47 -35.29 -19.10
N PHE A 64 -9.68 -34.82 -19.41
CA PHE A 64 -10.40 -33.89 -18.53
C PHE A 64 -10.67 -34.51 -17.15
N LEU A 65 -11.07 -35.79 -17.11
CA LEU A 65 -11.32 -36.49 -15.86
C LEU A 65 -10.07 -36.55 -14.97
N GLU A 66 -8.90 -36.80 -15.55
CA GLU A 66 -7.62 -36.81 -14.83
C GLU A 66 -7.28 -35.43 -14.26
N THR A 67 -7.35 -34.38 -15.08
CA THR A 67 -7.05 -33.01 -14.64
C THR A 67 -8.08 -32.48 -13.63
N ASN A 68 -9.35 -32.88 -13.77
CA ASN A 68 -10.41 -32.48 -12.85
C ASN A 68 -10.24 -33.13 -11.47
N LYS A 69 -9.79 -34.39 -11.40
CA LYS A 69 -9.49 -35.05 -10.13
C LYS A 69 -8.35 -34.35 -9.38
N ILE A 70 -7.32 -33.89 -10.08
CA ILE A 70 -6.25 -33.09 -9.48
C ILE A 70 -6.84 -31.79 -8.91
N THR A 71 -7.64 -31.08 -9.70
CA THR A 71 -8.31 -29.84 -9.26
C THR A 71 -9.25 -30.05 -8.09
N GLN A 72 -9.96 -31.19 -8.05
CA GLN A 72 -10.78 -31.58 -6.90
C GLN A 72 -9.93 -31.67 -5.63
N THR A 73 -8.81 -32.39 -5.67
CA THR A 73 -7.89 -32.51 -4.53
C THR A 73 -7.33 -31.15 -4.10
N THR A 74 -6.99 -30.28 -5.06
CA THR A 74 -6.55 -28.90 -4.75
C THR A 74 -7.63 -28.10 -4.04
N LEU A 75 -8.88 -28.15 -4.52
CA LEU A 75 -10.00 -27.41 -3.92
C LEU A 75 -10.41 -27.99 -2.56
N GLU A 76 -10.34 -29.30 -2.35
CA GLU A 76 -10.56 -29.96 -1.05
C GLU A 76 -9.50 -29.51 -0.03
N ALA A 77 -8.22 -29.42 -0.43
CA ALA A 77 -7.16 -28.90 0.42
C ALA A 77 -7.35 -27.40 0.74
N GLN A 78 -7.82 -26.60 -0.23
CA GLN A 78 -8.16 -25.19 0.02
C GLN A 78 -9.30 -25.08 1.04
N GLU A 79 -10.37 -25.87 0.88
CA GLU A 79 -11.52 -25.89 1.80
C GLU A 79 -11.08 -26.19 3.24
N GLU A 80 -10.25 -27.23 3.43
CA GLU A 80 -9.75 -27.62 4.76
C GLU A 80 -8.85 -26.55 5.39
N ALA A 81 -7.97 -25.92 4.59
CA ALA A 81 -7.13 -24.82 5.05
C ALA A 81 -7.98 -23.60 5.46
N ILE A 82 -9.02 -23.26 4.69
CA ILE A 82 -9.93 -22.14 5.00
C ILE A 82 -10.72 -22.41 6.28
N ASP A 83 -11.21 -23.64 6.49
CA ASP A 83 -11.93 -24.02 7.72
C ASP A 83 -11.03 -23.91 8.96
N SER A 84 -9.75 -24.29 8.81
CA SER A 84 -8.75 -24.15 9.85
C SER A 84 -8.46 -22.68 10.16
N ILE A 85 -8.27 -21.84 9.13
CA ILE A 85 -8.11 -20.37 9.28
C ILE A 85 -9.31 -19.75 9.99
N ARG A 86 -10.54 -20.15 9.61
CA ARG A 86 -11.76 -19.67 10.24
C ARG A 86 -11.80 -20.00 11.73
N THR A 87 -11.37 -21.21 12.10
CA THR A 87 -11.30 -21.65 13.50
C THR A 87 -10.31 -20.80 14.28
N VAL A 88 -9.08 -20.62 13.77
CA VAL A 88 -8.05 -19.78 14.40
C VAL A 88 -8.53 -18.34 14.61
N MET A 89 -9.17 -17.75 13.60
CA MET A 89 -9.76 -16.41 13.70
C MET A 89 -10.83 -16.34 14.80
N LEU A 90 -11.74 -17.31 14.87
CA LEU A 90 -12.81 -17.32 15.86
C LEU A 90 -12.27 -17.48 17.29
N ASP A 91 -11.26 -18.32 17.47
CA ASP A 91 -10.62 -18.52 18.77
C ASP A 91 -9.93 -17.23 19.23
N PHE A 92 -9.09 -16.63 18.39
CA PHE A 92 -8.43 -15.35 18.71
C PHE A 92 -9.44 -14.22 18.97
N ARG A 93 -10.48 -14.10 18.14
CA ARG A 93 -11.54 -13.09 18.31
C ARG A 93 -12.23 -13.23 19.67
N ASN A 94 -12.48 -14.45 20.14
CA ASN A 94 -13.07 -14.67 21.45
C ASN A 94 -12.11 -14.22 22.57
N GLU A 95 -10.82 -14.56 22.46
CA GLU A 95 -9.81 -14.10 23.42
C GLU A 95 -9.67 -12.57 23.45
N LEU A 96 -9.69 -11.92 22.28
CA LEU A 96 -9.61 -10.47 22.18
C LEU A 96 -10.85 -9.79 22.73
N ARG A 97 -12.05 -10.38 22.56
CA ARG A 97 -13.28 -9.89 23.18
C ARG A 97 -13.24 -9.98 24.69
N ASP A 98 -12.71 -11.08 25.22
CA ASP A 98 -12.54 -11.24 26.66
C ASP A 98 -11.56 -10.18 27.19
N PHE A 99 -10.43 -9.97 26.52
CA PHE A 99 -9.48 -8.92 26.86
C PHE A 99 -10.08 -7.50 26.76
N SER A 100 -10.91 -7.24 25.74
CA SER A 100 -11.58 -5.93 25.55
C SER A 100 -12.58 -5.57 26.64
N SER A 101 -12.94 -6.52 27.52
CA SER A 101 -13.81 -6.28 28.67
C SER A 101 -13.07 -5.68 29.88
N GLU A 102 -11.74 -5.67 29.85
CA GLU A 102 -10.89 -5.01 30.85
C GLU A 102 -10.89 -3.48 30.65
N ASP A 103 -10.46 -2.72 31.67
CA ASP A 103 -10.34 -1.26 31.56
C ASP A 103 -9.00 -0.89 30.88
N LEU A 104 -8.97 -1.02 29.56
CA LEU A 104 -7.76 -0.88 28.74
C LEU A 104 -7.08 0.49 28.88
N LYS A 105 -7.84 1.54 29.22
CA LYS A 105 -7.27 2.89 29.40
C LYS A 105 -6.58 3.03 30.74
N ALA A 106 -7.17 2.45 31.79
CA ALA A 106 -6.60 2.44 33.14
C ALA A 106 -5.31 1.62 33.24
N MET A 107 -5.01 0.76 32.26
CA MET A 107 -3.74 0.02 32.19
C MET A 107 -2.55 0.88 31.75
N THR A 108 -2.77 2.02 31.10
CA THR A 108 -1.68 2.94 30.72
C THR A 108 -1.15 3.62 32.00
N PRO A 109 0.18 3.72 32.20
CA PRO A 109 0.70 4.29 33.43
C PRO A 109 0.24 5.73 33.67
N ASP A 110 -0.19 6.03 34.90
CA ASP A 110 -0.50 7.39 35.33
C ASP A 110 0.75 8.04 35.94
N TYR A 111 1.40 8.90 35.16
CA TYR A 111 2.57 9.67 35.59
C TYR A 111 2.21 10.96 36.34
N SER A 112 0.92 11.27 36.53
CA SER A 112 0.48 12.46 37.30
C SER A 112 0.55 12.26 38.82
N VAL A 113 0.76 11.03 39.27
CA VAL A 113 0.90 10.64 40.68
C VAL A 113 2.35 10.25 41.01
N ASP A 114 2.80 10.52 42.24
CA ASP A 114 4.15 10.18 42.72
C ASP A 114 4.10 9.17 43.89
N PRO A 115 4.60 7.92 43.73
CA PRO A 115 5.22 7.38 42.51
C PRO A 115 4.16 7.07 41.41
N PRO A 116 4.57 7.00 40.12
CA PRO A 116 3.66 6.67 39.02
C PRO A 116 2.89 5.37 39.26
N GLU A 117 1.60 5.37 38.90
CA GLU A 117 0.79 4.16 38.94
C GLU A 117 1.07 3.33 37.69
N MET A 118 1.82 2.24 37.85
CA MET A 118 2.19 1.34 36.76
C MET A 118 1.18 0.21 36.61
N PRO A 119 0.99 -0.35 35.40
CA PRO A 119 0.20 -1.56 35.21
C PRO A 119 0.68 -2.69 36.10
N THR A 120 -0.28 -3.44 36.63
CA THR A 120 -0.05 -4.58 37.52
C THR A 120 0.60 -5.74 36.79
N GLU A 121 1.24 -6.66 37.54
CA GLU A 121 1.79 -7.90 36.96
C GLU A 121 0.72 -8.75 36.24
N GLU A 122 -0.54 -8.69 36.69
CA GLU A 122 -1.66 -9.39 36.07
C GLU A 122 -2.05 -8.77 34.72
N GLU A 123 -2.14 -7.45 34.64
CA GLU A 123 -2.43 -6.72 33.39
C GLU A 123 -1.32 -6.93 32.36
N LEU A 124 -0.06 -6.85 32.78
CA LEU A 124 1.09 -7.12 31.91
C LEU A 124 1.07 -8.57 31.39
N ALA A 125 0.71 -9.54 32.23
CA ALA A 125 0.55 -10.93 31.81
C ALA A 125 -0.62 -11.12 30.83
N ASN A 126 -1.73 -10.39 31.01
CA ASN A 126 -2.87 -10.41 30.09
C ASN A 126 -2.49 -9.83 28.72
N ILE A 127 -1.78 -8.71 28.70
CA ILE A 127 -1.22 -8.10 27.48
C ILE A 127 -0.30 -9.09 26.76
N GLN A 128 0.65 -9.68 27.49
CA GLN A 128 1.56 -10.66 26.90
C GLN A 128 0.81 -11.88 26.35
N ARG A 129 -0.25 -12.33 27.04
CA ARG A 129 -1.09 -13.44 26.58
C ARG A 129 -1.80 -13.10 25.27
N ILE A 130 -2.45 -11.94 25.18
CA ILE A 130 -3.21 -11.57 23.97
C ILE A 130 -2.29 -11.27 22.78
N GLN A 131 -1.12 -10.68 23.01
CA GLN A 131 -0.11 -10.47 21.96
C GLN A 131 0.47 -11.80 21.45
N ASN A 132 0.76 -12.75 22.35
CA ASN A 132 1.18 -14.09 21.95
C ASN A 132 0.08 -14.81 21.16
N ALA A 133 -1.17 -14.74 21.62
CA ALA A 133 -2.30 -15.34 20.90
C ALA A 133 -2.46 -14.77 19.49
N ALA A 134 -2.28 -13.45 19.33
CA ALA A 134 -2.30 -12.79 18.02
C ALA A 134 -1.17 -13.29 17.11
N PHE A 135 0.07 -13.33 17.61
CA PHE A 135 1.23 -13.81 16.86
C PHE A 135 1.10 -15.30 16.47
N GLU A 136 0.65 -16.15 17.39
CA GLU A 136 0.40 -17.57 17.13
C GLU A 136 -0.69 -17.75 16.08
N ALA A 137 -1.76 -16.96 16.14
CA ALA A 137 -2.84 -16.99 15.17
C ALA A 137 -2.34 -16.59 13.76
N MET A 138 -1.55 -15.51 13.64
CA MET A 138 -0.91 -15.13 12.37
C MET A 138 -0.01 -16.24 11.83
N SER A 139 0.81 -16.84 12.69
CA SER A 139 1.72 -17.93 12.32
C SER A 139 0.96 -19.15 11.79
N GLN A 140 -0.15 -19.52 12.44
CA GLN A 140 -1.01 -20.62 12.00
C GLN A 140 -1.72 -20.31 10.68
N ILE A 141 -2.23 -19.09 10.52
CA ILE A 141 -2.85 -18.65 9.26
C ILE A 141 -1.82 -18.65 8.12
N ALA A 142 -0.62 -18.12 8.35
CA ALA A 142 0.48 -18.17 7.38
C ALA A 142 0.84 -19.60 6.99
N TYR A 143 0.87 -20.53 7.96
CA TYR A 143 1.08 -21.95 7.70
C TYR A 143 -0.01 -22.55 6.79
N PHE A 144 -1.28 -22.29 7.07
CA PHE A 144 -2.39 -22.79 6.23
C PHE A 144 -2.41 -22.16 4.84
N LEU A 145 -2.10 -20.87 4.72
CA LEU A 145 -1.98 -20.19 3.43
C LEU A 145 -0.76 -20.65 2.62
N ASN A 146 0.26 -21.19 3.29
CA ASN A 146 1.41 -21.84 2.66
C ASN A 146 1.19 -23.34 2.35
N THR A 147 -0.06 -23.82 2.32
CA THR A 147 -0.37 -25.21 1.97
C THR A 147 0.03 -25.56 0.53
N LYS A 148 0.61 -26.76 0.35
CA LYS A 148 1.01 -27.32 -0.94
C LYS A 148 0.19 -28.53 -1.36
N VAL A 149 -0.11 -28.61 -2.65
CA VAL A 149 -0.62 -29.81 -3.32
C VAL A 149 0.24 -30.08 -4.55
N ASP A 150 0.79 -31.29 -4.67
CA ASP A 150 1.69 -31.69 -5.76
C ASP A 150 2.89 -30.75 -5.98
N GLY A 151 3.47 -30.23 -4.89
CA GLY A 151 4.60 -29.31 -4.93
C GLY A 151 4.25 -27.84 -5.22
N VAL A 152 2.98 -27.55 -5.52
CA VAL A 152 2.46 -26.24 -5.88
C VAL A 152 1.73 -25.61 -4.70
N TYR A 153 1.97 -24.32 -4.43
CA TYR A 153 1.24 -23.57 -3.40
C TYR A 153 -0.16 -23.19 -3.89
N ILE A 154 -1.19 -23.60 -3.14
CA ILE A 154 -2.59 -23.48 -3.59
C ILE A 154 -3.16 -22.07 -3.45
N PHE A 155 -2.54 -21.21 -2.63
CA PHE A 155 -2.92 -19.80 -2.44
C PHE A 155 -1.94 -18.82 -3.12
N GLY A 156 -0.99 -19.31 -3.93
CA GLY A 156 0.07 -18.49 -4.56
C GLY A 156 -0.36 -17.69 -5.78
N GLY A 157 -1.57 -17.92 -6.30
CA GLY A 157 -2.04 -17.26 -7.52
C GLY A 157 -1.15 -17.60 -8.72
N GLY A 158 -0.67 -16.57 -9.41
CA GLY A 158 0.20 -16.70 -10.58
C GLY A 158 1.60 -17.23 -10.26
N GLU A 159 2.10 -16.97 -9.04
CA GLU A 159 3.41 -17.42 -8.56
C GLU A 159 3.23 -18.53 -7.53
N ASN A 160 3.26 -19.77 -8.00
CA ASN A 160 2.85 -20.94 -7.22
C ASN A 160 4.04 -21.85 -6.80
N ASN A 161 5.27 -21.42 -7.07
CA ASN A 161 6.51 -22.08 -6.67
C ASN A 161 7.17 -21.44 -5.44
N THR A 162 6.69 -20.27 -5.02
CA THR A 162 7.16 -19.51 -3.85
C THR A 162 6.10 -19.55 -2.76
N PRO A 163 6.46 -19.63 -1.47
CA PRO A 163 5.50 -19.47 -0.38
C PRO A 163 4.62 -18.23 -0.59
N PRO A 164 3.28 -18.37 -0.63
CA PRO A 164 2.37 -17.25 -0.81
C PRO A 164 2.47 -16.21 0.31
N VAL A 165 2.74 -16.64 1.53
CA VAL A 165 2.88 -15.78 2.70
C VAL A 165 4.32 -15.81 3.18
N ASP A 166 4.97 -14.65 3.17
CA ASP A 166 6.25 -14.41 3.83
C ASP A 166 5.99 -13.96 5.27
N PHE A 167 6.29 -14.85 6.21
CA PHE A 167 6.19 -14.59 7.65
C PHE A 167 7.40 -15.25 8.33
N PRO A 168 8.58 -14.57 8.30
CA PRO A 168 9.86 -15.17 8.68
C PRO A 168 10.09 -15.24 10.19
N TYR A 169 9.12 -14.80 11.00
CA TYR A 169 9.23 -14.70 12.45
C TYR A 169 8.85 -16.02 13.14
N THR A 170 9.64 -16.44 14.12
CA THR A 170 9.40 -17.66 14.89
C THR A 170 8.94 -17.40 16.32
N THR A 171 9.17 -16.18 16.81
CA THR A 171 8.74 -15.73 18.15
C THR A 171 8.11 -14.35 18.08
N LEU A 172 7.27 -14.04 19.08
CA LEU A 172 6.72 -12.70 19.26
C LEU A 172 7.84 -11.65 19.41
N GLU A 173 8.94 -11.98 20.09
CA GLU A 173 10.08 -11.09 20.28
C GLU A 173 10.76 -10.72 18.94
N GLU A 174 10.95 -11.69 18.04
CA GLU A 174 11.48 -11.44 16.70
C GLU A 174 10.54 -10.54 15.87
N PHE A 175 9.24 -10.75 15.99
CA PHE A 175 8.23 -9.92 15.33
C PHE A 175 8.23 -8.49 15.88
N GLN A 176 8.21 -8.34 17.21
CA GLN A 176 8.19 -7.03 17.88
C GLN A 176 9.50 -6.25 17.75
N ALA A 177 10.62 -6.94 17.50
CA ALA A 177 11.88 -6.28 17.14
C ALA A 177 11.83 -5.59 15.77
N VAL A 178 10.92 -6.01 14.88
CA VAL A 178 10.63 -5.32 13.62
C VAL A 178 9.49 -4.33 13.78
N PHE A 179 8.37 -4.79 14.36
CA PHE A 179 7.16 -4.00 14.59
C PHE A 179 7.01 -3.66 16.06
N ASP A 180 7.69 -2.60 16.49
CA ASP A 180 7.68 -2.16 17.88
C ASP A 180 6.38 -1.43 18.26
N GLY A 181 5.58 -0.97 17.30
CA GLY A 181 4.35 -0.22 17.56
C GLY A 181 4.57 1.24 18.01
N ASN A 182 5.81 1.73 18.04
CA ASN A 182 6.19 3.11 18.37
C ASN A 182 6.77 3.85 17.15
N PHE A 183 7.84 3.30 16.58
CA PHE A 183 8.57 3.85 15.43
C PHE A 183 8.23 3.08 14.16
N VAL A 184 8.18 1.75 14.26
CA VAL A 184 7.80 0.87 13.16
C VAL A 184 6.49 0.18 13.53
N THR A 185 5.41 0.57 12.86
CA THR A 185 4.08 0.03 13.11
C THR A 185 3.71 -1.02 12.06
N PHE A 186 2.89 -1.99 12.44
CA PHE A 186 2.28 -2.91 11.49
C PHE A 186 1.33 -2.12 10.57
N PRO A 187 1.25 -2.44 9.26
CA PRO A 187 0.43 -1.67 8.32
C PRO A 187 -1.03 -1.53 8.75
N THR A 188 -1.55 -0.29 8.70
CA THR A 188 -2.94 0.01 9.13
C THR A 188 -3.96 0.03 7.99
N SER A 189 -3.53 -0.26 6.75
CA SER A 189 -4.44 -0.38 5.61
C SER A 189 -4.07 -1.55 4.72
N GLY A 190 -5.05 -2.12 4.01
CA GLY A 190 -4.81 -3.30 3.18
C GLY A 190 -3.95 -3.04 1.95
N SER A 191 -3.95 -1.80 1.43
CA SER A 191 -2.97 -1.44 0.40
C SER A 191 -1.55 -1.33 0.95
N ALA A 192 -1.39 -0.89 2.20
CA ALA A 192 -0.10 -0.83 2.87
C ALA A 192 0.45 -2.23 3.17
N ASP A 193 -0.39 -3.12 3.71
CA ASP A 193 -0.02 -4.52 4.04
C ASP A 193 0.24 -5.37 2.77
N LEU A 194 -0.42 -5.02 1.67
CA LEU A 194 -0.23 -5.67 0.36
C LEU A 194 0.73 -4.90 -0.57
N SER A 195 1.48 -3.93 -0.04
CA SER A 195 2.34 -3.07 -0.83
C SER A 195 3.64 -3.77 -1.25
N SER A 196 3.93 -3.80 -2.55
CA SER A 196 5.17 -4.37 -3.12
C SER A 196 5.87 -3.35 -4.03
N VAL A 197 5.80 -2.08 -3.67
CA VAL A 197 6.43 -0.98 -4.39
C VAL A 197 7.94 -1.05 -4.21
N LYS A 198 8.67 -1.02 -5.32
CA LYS A 198 10.13 -0.99 -5.35
C LYS A 198 10.62 0.14 -6.23
N THR A 199 11.55 0.92 -5.72
CA THR A 199 12.24 1.97 -6.46
C THR A 199 13.74 1.72 -6.41
N GLY A 200 14.37 1.72 -7.59
CA GLY A 200 15.82 1.64 -7.73
C GLY A 200 16.48 3.01 -7.58
N ASP A 201 17.75 3.02 -7.22
CA ASP A 201 18.51 4.27 -7.07
C ASP A 201 18.86 4.97 -8.38
N ASP A 202 18.70 4.28 -9.52
CA ASP A 202 18.69 4.88 -10.85
C ASP A 202 17.48 5.82 -11.05
N VAL A 203 16.36 5.53 -10.39
CA VAL A 203 15.17 6.38 -10.39
C VAL A 203 15.30 7.51 -9.38
N THR A 204 15.70 7.20 -8.13
CA THR A 204 15.81 8.22 -7.07
C THR A 204 17.03 9.12 -7.23
N GLY A 205 18.08 8.70 -7.94
CA GLY A 205 19.35 9.43 -8.04
C GLY A 205 20.20 9.41 -6.76
N GLY A 206 19.81 8.60 -5.78
CA GLY A 206 20.29 8.64 -4.40
C GLY A 206 19.26 9.28 -3.47
N LEU A 207 19.61 9.40 -2.19
CA LEU A 207 18.68 9.78 -1.12
C LEU A 207 19.26 10.87 -0.22
N GLU A 208 18.41 11.78 0.24
CA GLU A 208 18.68 12.73 1.31
C GLU A 208 17.74 12.45 2.49
N PHE A 209 18.31 12.34 3.68
CA PHE A 209 17.59 12.15 4.93
C PHE A 209 17.65 13.45 5.71
N ALA A 210 16.52 13.93 6.22
CA ALA A 210 16.47 15.09 7.09
C ALA A 210 15.45 14.85 8.20
N GLN A 211 15.84 15.10 9.46
CA GLN A 211 14.92 14.96 10.58
C GLN A 211 14.07 16.21 10.75
N ASN A 212 12.81 16.03 11.15
CA ASN A 212 12.01 17.15 11.61
C ASN A 212 12.47 17.54 13.01
N PHE A 213 12.50 18.84 13.29
CA PHE A 213 12.91 19.35 14.60
C PHE A 213 12.06 20.54 14.95
N PHE A 214 11.84 20.71 16.24
CA PHE A 214 11.35 21.95 16.79
C PHE A 214 12.53 22.91 16.98
N GLU A 215 12.42 24.12 16.45
CA GLU A 215 13.39 25.20 16.68
C GLU A 215 12.72 26.34 17.42
N MET A 216 13.37 26.77 18.49
CA MET A 216 12.98 27.95 19.23
C MET A 216 14.13 28.95 19.29
N ASN A 217 13.85 30.15 18.81
CA ASN A 217 14.70 31.32 19.03
C ASN A 217 14.27 32.03 20.31
N ALA A 218 15.22 32.39 21.17
CA ALA A 218 14.89 32.98 22.46
C ALA A 218 14.14 34.32 22.32
N ASN A 219 14.24 35.06 21.21
CA ASN A 219 13.56 36.35 21.03
C ASN A 219 12.01 36.26 20.89
N GLY A 220 11.49 35.25 20.18
CA GLY A 220 10.05 35.11 19.89
C GLY A 220 9.22 34.61 21.06
N THR A 221 9.88 33.92 21.98
CA THR A 221 9.27 33.25 23.12
C THR A 221 9.38 34.07 24.41
N ILE A 222 10.39 34.94 24.48
CA ILE A 222 10.71 35.78 25.65
C ILE A 222 10.08 37.17 25.53
N ARG A 223 9.78 37.65 24.32
CA ARG A 223 9.09 38.93 24.12
C ARG A 223 7.70 38.70 23.54
N PRO A 224 6.66 38.42 24.37
CA PRO A 224 5.29 38.56 23.90
C PRO A 224 5.10 40.03 23.49
N THR A 225 5.27 40.30 22.19
CA THR A 225 5.05 41.63 21.64
C THR A 225 3.56 41.78 21.49
N ILE A 226 2.94 42.36 22.52
CA ILE A 226 1.52 42.69 22.50
C ILE A 226 1.37 43.90 21.55
N ASN A 227 1.02 43.62 20.29
CA ASN A 227 0.72 44.65 19.30
C ASN A 227 -0.71 45.16 19.51
N GLY A 228 -0.93 46.47 19.39
CA GLY A 228 -2.22 47.05 19.76
C GLY A 228 -3.39 46.76 18.82
N THR A 229 -3.18 46.04 17.71
CA THR A 229 -4.26 45.39 16.93
C THR A 229 -4.85 44.17 17.63
N ALA A 230 -4.05 43.44 18.41
CA ALA A 230 -4.49 42.25 19.13
C ALA A 230 -5.28 42.59 20.41
N THR A 231 -4.98 43.71 21.06
CA THR A 231 -5.60 44.08 22.35
C THR A 231 -6.86 44.95 22.22
N GLY A 232 -7.03 45.63 21.09
CA GLY A 232 -7.91 46.79 21.02
C GLY A 232 -7.45 47.89 21.98
N ASP A 233 -8.37 48.75 22.42
CA ASP A 233 -8.07 49.81 23.38
C ASP A 233 -7.68 49.23 24.74
N ILE A 234 -6.67 49.83 25.37
CA ILE A 234 -6.20 49.45 26.70
C ILE A 234 -6.56 50.53 27.70
N THR A 235 -7.22 50.16 28.78
CA THR A 235 -7.62 51.07 29.87
C THR A 235 -6.83 50.76 31.13
N PHE A 236 -6.25 51.80 31.73
CA PHE A 236 -5.57 51.75 33.03
C PHE A 236 -6.48 52.32 34.12
N SER A 237 -6.59 51.62 35.24
CA SER A 237 -7.31 52.05 36.46
C SER A 237 -6.33 52.17 37.61
N ALA A 238 -6.10 53.39 38.10
CA ALA A 238 -5.30 53.68 39.29
C ALA A 238 -5.99 53.22 40.57
N ALA A 239 -7.32 53.12 40.57
CA ALA A 239 -8.09 52.67 41.74
C ALA A 239 -7.85 51.19 42.05
N ASP A 240 -7.72 50.36 41.01
CA ASP A 240 -7.54 48.92 41.13
C ASP A 240 -6.10 48.48 40.78
N ASN A 241 -5.26 49.43 40.37
CA ASN A 241 -3.92 49.22 39.83
C ASN A 241 -3.88 48.23 38.65
N THR A 242 -4.82 48.37 37.71
CA THR A 242 -5.02 47.41 36.60
C THR A 242 -4.78 48.02 35.23
N MET A 243 -4.51 47.13 34.27
CA MET A 243 -4.51 47.35 32.83
C MET A 243 -5.48 46.35 32.19
N THR A 244 -6.47 46.83 31.44
CA THR A 244 -7.51 46.00 30.81
C THR A 244 -7.53 46.22 29.31
N ALA A 245 -7.47 45.13 28.55
CA ALA A 245 -7.62 45.13 27.10
C ALA A 245 -9.10 44.98 26.68
N ALA A 246 -9.43 45.46 25.48
CA ALA A 246 -10.77 45.33 24.91
C ALA A 246 -11.07 43.92 24.38
N ASN A 247 -10.03 43.19 23.95
CA ASN A 247 -10.17 41.84 23.37
C ASN A 247 -9.84 40.75 24.41
N MET A 248 -10.60 39.65 24.37
CA MET A 248 -10.38 38.48 25.23
C MET A 248 -9.06 37.77 24.90
N GLY A 249 -8.36 37.28 25.92
CA GLY A 249 -7.10 36.55 25.77
C GLY A 249 -5.85 37.42 25.50
N SER A 250 -6.01 38.74 25.42
CA SER A 250 -4.95 39.71 25.07
C SER A 250 -3.70 39.65 25.96
N PHE A 251 -3.86 39.21 27.21
CA PHE A 251 -2.85 39.08 28.24
C PHE A 251 -2.73 37.64 28.75
N SER A 252 -3.32 36.65 28.07
CA SER A 252 -3.26 35.24 28.51
C SER A 252 -1.83 34.70 28.62
N ASN A 253 -0.89 35.33 27.92
CA ASN A 253 0.53 34.97 27.94
C ASN A 253 1.33 35.78 29.00
N LEU A 254 0.66 36.52 29.88
CA LEU A 254 1.28 37.23 31.01
C LEU A 254 0.95 36.50 32.32
N THR A 255 1.84 36.60 33.30
CA THR A 255 1.69 35.87 34.57
C THR A 255 2.11 36.72 35.77
N ALA A 256 1.49 36.48 36.92
CA ALA A 256 1.87 37.08 38.20
C ALA A 256 3.37 36.91 38.50
N GLY A 257 3.99 37.92 39.10
CA GLY A 257 5.42 38.00 39.39
C GLY A 257 6.28 38.59 38.26
N SER A 258 5.79 38.58 37.02
CA SER A 258 6.58 39.02 35.86
C SER A 258 6.77 40.53 35.81
N LYS A 259 7.90 40.99 35.26
CA LYS A 259 8.15 42.40 34.96
C LYS A 259 7.76 42.74 33.52
N ILE A 260 6.90 43.73 33.35
CA ILE A 260 6.51 44.26 32.04
C ILE A 260 6.97 45.71 31.92
N THR A 261 7.65 46.05 30.83
CA THR A 261 7.97 47.44 30.49
C THR A 261 6.88 47.99 29.59
N LEU A 262 6.12 48.94 30.14
CA LEU A 262 5.13 49.68 29.37
C LEU A 262 5.85 50.79 28.58
N THR A 263 5.59 50.88 27.28
CA THR A 263 6.10 51.96 26.44
C THR A 263 4.98 52.49 25.54
N GLY A 264 4.95 53.79 25.27
CA GLY A 264 3.91 54.39 24.43
C GLY A 264 2.54 54.54 25.12
N THR A 265 2.48 54.30 26.44
CA THR A 265 1.31 54.49 27.31
C THR A 265 1.30 55.82 28.05
N GLY A 266 2.32 56.66 27.84
CA GLY A 266 2.41 57.99 28.42
C GLY A 266 2.84 57.94 29.89
N ALA A 267 1.98 58.41 30.79
CA ALA A 267 2.30 58.48 32.23
C ALA A 267 2.53 57.12 32.89
N ASN A 268 2.13 56.03 32.22
CA ASN A 268 2.30 54.66 32.68
C ASN A 268 3.60 54.02 32.19
N ASP A 269 4.36 54.69 31.32
CA ASP A 269 5.62 54.15 30.77
C ASP A 269 6.63 53.79 31.87
N GLY A 270 7.39 52.72 31.63
CA GLY A 270 8.36 52.15 32.56
C GLY A 270 8.00 50.75 33.03
N GLU A 271 8.89 50.16 33.83
CA GLU A 271 8.74 48.81 34.37
C GLU A 271 7.57 48.73 35.37
N LYS A 272 6.80 47.65 35.30
CA LYS A 272 5.70 47.29 36.19
C LYS A 272 5.84 45.82 36.58
N ILE A 273 5.45 45.47 37.81
CA ILE A 273 5.43 44.07 38.26
C ILE A 273 3.98 43.61 38.26
N ILE A 274 3.72 42.48 37.61
CA ILE A 274 2.38 41.89 37.52
C ILE A 274 2.06 41.19 38.84
N LYS A 275 0.93 41.50 39.44
CA LYS A 275 0.39 40.86 40.64
C LYS A 275 -0.55 39.70 40.29
N SER A 276 -1.35 39.85 39.25
CA SER A 276 -2.25 38.80 38.74
C SER A 276 -2.72 39.10 37.32
N VAL A 277 -3.19 38.05 36.63
CA VAL A 277 -3.88 38.15 35.34
C VAL A 277 -5.24 37.46 35.47
N SER A 278 -6.29 38.04 34.89
CA SER A 278 -7.64 37.47 34.94
C SER A 278 -7.73 36.17 34.11
N ALA A 279 -8.62 35.27 34.50
CA ALA A 279 -8.78 33.96 33.85
C ALA A 279 -9.16 34.02 32.35
N ASP A 280 -9.77 35.13 31.93
CA ASP A 280 -10.12 35.41 30.52
C ASP A 280 -9.00 36.13 29.75
N GLY A 281 -7.85 36.38 30.39
CA GLY A 281 -6.70 37.06 29.82
C GLY A 281 -6.95 38.52 29.44
N THR A 282 -7.98 39.19 29.98
CA THR A 282 -8.29 40.59 29.63
C THR A 282 -7.67 41.62 30.55
N THR A 283 -7.37 41.27 31.81
CA THR A 283 -6.99 42.22 32.84
C THR A 283 -5.72 41.78 33.56
N VAL A 284 -4.75 42.68 33.63
CA VAL A 284 -3.53 42.56 34.42
C VAL A 284 -3.65 43.48 35.62
N THR A 285 -3.40 42.97 36.83
CA THR A 285 -3.24 43.77 38.05
C THR A 285 -1.77 43.91 38.35
N PHE A 286 -1.29 45.09 38.72
CA PHE A 286 0.11 45.33 39.09
C PHE A 286 0.32 45.36 40.62
N GLU A 287 1.57 45.17 41.04
CA GLU A 287 1.97 45.36 42.44
C GLU A 287 1.92 46.83 42.86
N ASP A 288 1.60 47.07 44.14
CA ASP A 288 1.42 48.42 44.70
C ASP A 288 2.73 49.25 44.64
N ALA A 289 3.88 48.58 44.54
CA ALA A 289 5.19 49.21 44.39
C ALA A 289 5.37 49.90 43.02
N THR A 290 4.55 49.56 42.02
CA THR A 290 4.60 50.11 40.66
C THR A 290 3.20 50.56 40.22
N PRO A 291 2.66 51.66 40.78
CA PRO A 291 1.29 52.07 40.51
C PRO A 291 1.10 52.59 39.07
N VAL A 292 -0.09 52.38 38.52
CA VAL A 292 -0.55 53.02 37.27
C VAL A 292 -1.38 54.27 37.54
N THR A 293 -1.48 55.12 36.53
CA THR A 293 -2.34 56.31 36.46
C THR A 293 -3.51 56.02 35.52
N ASP A 294 -4.69 56.56 35.83
CA ASP A 294 -5.88 56.45 34.99
C ASP A 294 -5.61 56.94 33.56
N GLY A 295 -6.04 56.16 32.58
CA GLY A 295 -5.91 56.55 31.17
C GLY A 295 -6.37 55.46 30.21
N THR A 296 -6.63 55.83 28.97
CA THR A 296 -6.94 54.89 27.89
C THR A 296 -5.96 55.13 26.74
N VAL A 297 -5.37 54.06 26.23
CA VAL A 297 -4.48 54.06 25.08
C VAL A 297 -5.20 53.38 23.92
N GLN A 298 -5.31 54.06 22.78
CA GLN A 298 -5.95 53.47 21.61
C GLN A 298 -5.06 52.40 20.98
N GLY A 299 -5.65 51.26 20.62
CA GLY A 299 -4.91 50.08 20.14
C GLY A 299 -3.97 50.38 18.95
N ALA A 300 -4.34 51.29 18.04
CA ALA A 300 -3.50 51.62 16.87
C ALA A 300 -2.24 52.46 17.19
N GLY A 301 -2.08 52.98 18.41
CA GLY A 301 -0.97 53.87 18.82
C GLY A 301 0.12 53.20 19.65
N LEU A 302 -0.01 51.90 19.97
CA LEU A 302 0.91 51.16 20.85
C LEU A 302 2.00 50.45 20.04
N ASN A 303 3.24 50.90 20.21
CA ASN A 303 4.43 50.23 19.67
C ASN A 303 4.96 49.19 20.67
N GLY A 304 4.20 48.12 20.90
CA GLY A 304 4.63 46.92 21.63
C GLY A 304 4.90 47.10 23.13
N PHE A 305 4.24 46.27 23.94
CA PHE A 305 4.68 46.05 25.32
C PHE A 305 5.83 45.06 25.32
N ASN A 306 6.96 45.39 25.97
CA ASN A 306 8.08 44.47 26.11
C ASN A 306 8.10 43.96 27.55
N VAL A 307 7.77 42.68 27.74
CA VAL A 307 8.13 41.94 28.96
C VAL A 307 9.64 41.69 28.85
N SER A 308 10.42 42.18 29.81
CA SER A 308 11.84 41.86 29.86
C SER A 308 11.99 40.56 30.65
N SER A 309 12.02 39.43 29.95
CA SER A 309 12.46 38.17 30.53
C SER A 309 13.90 37.90 30.13
N SER A 310 14.67 37.35 31.07
CA SER A 310 16.00 36.78 30.82
C SER A 310 15.88 35.26 30.76
N LEU A 311 16.79 34.62 30.05
CA LEU A 311 17.07 33.20 30.23
C LEU A 311 18.12 33.04 31.32
N ASP A 312 17.79 32.32 32.38
CA ASP A 312 18.68 32.10 33.50
C ASP A 312 18.99 30.60 33.65
N PHE A 313 20.17 30.19 33.23
CA PHE A 313 20.76 28.91 33.60
C PHE A 313 21.20 28.96 35.06
N ARG A 314 20.74 28.01 35.88
CA ARG A 314 20.99 27.96 37.33
C ARG A 314 21.39 26.57 37.77
N VAL A 315 22.22 26.53 38.82
CA VAL A 315 22.60 25.32 39.52
C VAL A 315 22.15 25.47 40.98
N GLU A 316 21.12 24.73 41.36
CA GLU A 316 20.54 24.81 42.70
C GLU A 316 20.80 23.49 43.43
N THR A 317 21.47 23.54 44.58
CA THR A 317 21.64 22.35 45.44
C THR A 317 20.70 22.46 46.63
N ASP A 318 19.82 21.48 46.78
CA ASP A 318 18.92 21.37 47.93
C ASP A 318 19.77 21.10 49.19
N PRO A 319 19.72 21.98 50.21
CA PRO A 319 20.49 21.82 51.43
C PRO A 319 20.03 20.66 52.33
N GLU A 320 18.81 20.13 52.14
CA GLU A 320 18.23 19.04 52.93
C GLU A 320 18.47 17.66 52.31
N THR A 321 18.31 17.55 50.98
CA THR A 321 18.49 16.28 50.25
C THR A 321 19.89 16.12 49.64
N GLY A 322 20.60 17.24 49.42
CA GLY A 322 21.89 17.27 48.73
C GLY A 322 21.78 17.09 47.21
N GLU A 323 20.57 17.01 46.66
CA GLU A 323 20.35 16.88 45.22
C GLU A 323 20.69 18.21 44.51
N THR A 324 21.34 18.12 43.36
CA THR A 324 21.66 19.29 42.53
C THR A 324 20.75 19.31 41.31
N VAL A 325 20.04 20.41 41.14
CA VAL A 325 19.11 20.67 40.03
C VAL A 325 19.77 21.65 39.06
N TYR A 326 19.86 21.23 37.80
CA TYR A 326 20.32 22.06 36.69
C TYR A 326 19.10 22.57 35.95
N SER A 327 18.92 23.89 35.87
CA SER A 327 17.70 24.44 35.27
C SER A 327 17.95 25.62 34.35
N LEU A 328 17.05 25.80 33.39
CA LEU A 328 16.91 27.01 32.58
C LEU A 328 15.56 27.63 32.91
N ASN A 329 15.58 28.86 33.40
CA ASN A 329 14.38 29.63 33.68
C ASN A 329 14.15 30.66 32.59
N GLY A 330 12.89 30.84 32.20
CA GLY A 330 12.42 31.83 31.24
C GLY A 330 11.09 32.44 31.71
N ALA A 331 10.38 33.11 30.80
CA ALA A 331 9.01 33.54 31.10
C ALA A 331 8.04 32.34 31.05
N PRO A 332 6.91 32.38 31.77
CA PRO A 332 5.84 31.42 31.55
C PRO A 332 5.41 31.35 30.08
N GLY A 333 5.14 30.14 29.61
CA GLY A 333 4.90 29.81 28.21
C GLY A 333 6.17 29.55 27.42
N SER A 334 7.37 29.83 27.97
CA SER A 334 8.59 29.85 27.15
C SER A 334 9.01 28.50 26.58
N PHE A 335 8.62 27.41 27.23
CA PHE A 335 9.09 26.07 26.89
C PHE A 335 7.95 25.10 26.63
N LEU A 336 6.72 25.59 26.41
CA LEU A 336 5.54 24.73 26.22
C LEU A 336 5.57 23.90 24.93
N ASP A 337 6.32 24.37 23.94
CA ASP A 337 6.47 23.67 22.66
C ASP A 337 7.65 22.68 22.65
N LEU A 338 8.42 22.63 23.75
CA LEU A 338 9.43 21.60 23.99
C LEU A 338 8.82 20.46 24.80
N GLN A 339 9.44 19.29 24.74
CA GLN A 339 8.99 18.10 25.45
C GLN A 339 10.08 17.53 26.34
N ALA A 340 9.68 16.98 27.48
CA ALA A 340 10.59 16.27 28.37
C ALA A 340 11.09 14.96 27.71
N GLY A 341 12.23 14.46 28.18
CA GLY A 341 12.90 13.26 27.69
C GLY A 341 13.72 13.39 26.42
N GLY A 342 13.44 14.39 25.61
CA GLY A 342 14.23 14.65 24.41
C GLY A 342 15.59 15.27 24.70
N GLU A 343 16.55 14.96 23.84
CA GLU A 343 17.77 15.74 23.70
C GLU A 343 17.48 17.08 23.00
N ILE A 344 17.96 18.18 23.58
CA ILE A 344 17.92 19.52 23.02
C ILE A 344 19.34 20.00 22.74
N GLU A 345 19.58 20.51 21.54
CA GLU A 345 20.80 21.24 21.20
C GLU A 345 20.61 22.72 21.54
N ILE A 346 21.53 23.26 22.33
CA ILE A 346 21.59 24.68 22.68
C ILE A 346 22.75 25.31 21.93
N THR A 347 22.53 26.43 21.24
CA THR A 347 23.58 27.23 20.60
C THR A 347 23.44 28.71 20.93
N GLY A 348 24.51 29.49 20.71
CA GLY A 348 24.50 30.94 20.92
C GLY A 348 24.70 31.43 22.36
N THR A 349 24.82 30.53 23.32
CA THR A 349 25.19 30.87 24.71
C THR A 349 26.70 31.00 24.87
N ALA A 350 27.18 31.57 25.98
CA ALA A 350 28.61 31.62 26.29
C ALA A 350 29.12 30.31 26.88
N ASN A 351 28.33 29.62 27.72
CA ASN A 351 28.83 28.49 28.52
C ASN A 351 28.00 27.20 28.41
N ASN A 352 26.83 27.25 27.80
CA ASN A 352 25.85 26.15 27.84
C ASN A 352 25.58 25.51 26.47
N ASN A 353 26.40 25.81 25.46
CA ASN A 353 26.23 25.22 24.13
C ASN A 353 26.43 23.70 24.13
N GLY A 354 25.76 23.04 23.19
CA GLY A 354 25.77 21.59 22.99
C GLY A 354 24.46 20.92 23.42
N THR A 355 24.46 19.60 23.37
CA THR A 355 23.31 18.77 23.71
C THR A 355 23.08 18.68 25.22
N LYS A 356 21.80 18.72 25.63
CA LYS A 356 21.30 18.45 26.98
C LYS A 356 20.06 17.57 26.90
N VAL A 357 19.80 16.73 27.91
CA VAL A 357 18.53 16.00 28.05
C VAL A 357 17.58 16.82 28.91
N ILE A 358 16.38 17.10 28.41
CA ILE A 358 15.32 17.76 29.16
C ILE A 358 14.72 16.73 30.12
N ARG A 359 14.94 16.90 31.42
CA ARG A 359 14.35 16.03 32.45
C ARG A 359 12.88 16.38 32.70
N GLU A 360 12.57 17.66 32.80
CA GLU A 360 11.23 18.15 33.16
C GLU A 360 11.02 19.55 32.59
N ILE A 361 9.78 19.85 32.21
CA ILE A 361 9.32 21.20 31.90
C ILE A 361 8.19 21.53 32.87
N SER A 362 8.26 22.69 33.53
CA SER A 362 7.20 23.10 34.45
C SER A 362 5.85 23.22 33.72
N PRO A 363 4.71 22.96 34.40
CA PRO A 363 3.38 23.03 33.75
C PRO A 363 3.04 24.38 33.10
N ASP A 364 3.65 25.46 33.59
CA ASP A 364 3.50 26.81 33.03
C ASP A 364 4.54 27.14 31.95
N GLY A 365 5.42 26.20 31.59
CA GLY A 365 6.48 26.37 30.59
C GLY A 365 7.55 27.39 30.94
N SER A 366 7.68 27.80 32.21
CA SER A 366 8.67 28.80 32.65
C SER A 366 10.04 28.22 33.01
N ARG A 367 10.13 26.92 33.26
CA ARG A 367 11.36 26.27 33.73
C ARG A 367 11.59 24.94 33.03
N ILE A 368 12.79 24.75 32.53
CA ILE A 368 13.33 23.45 32.14
C ILE A 368 14.27 22.97 33.24
N ILE A 369 14.21 21.69 33.57
CA ILE A 369 15.22 20.98 34.34
C ILE A 369 15.96 20.04 33.40
N PHE A 370 17.28 20.03 33.47
CA PHE A 370 18.14 19.14 32.68
C PHE A 370 18.69 18.00 33.54
N GLU A 371 18.94 16.85 32.90
CA GLU A 371 19.78 15.81 33.50
C GLU A 371 21.26 16.19 33.50
N ASP A 372 21.69 16.84 32.40
CA ASP A 372 23.06 17.28 32.21
C ASP A 372 23.40 18.52 33.05
N PRO A 373 24.65 18.63 33.53
CA PRO A 373 25.12 19.86 34.16
C PRO A 373 25.01 21.08 33.24
N VAL A 374 24.55 22.18 33.82
CA VAL A 374 24.60 23.53 33.22
C VAL A 374 25.60 24.41 33.96
N VAL A 375 26.10 25.44 33.30
CA VAL A 375 26.90 26.50 33.90
C VAL A 375 25.98 27.70 34.14
N GLU A 376 26.05 28.30 35.33
CA GLU A 376 25.24 29.48 35.63
C GLU A 376 25.51 30.61 34.63
N GLU A 377 24.45 31.09 33.98
CA GLU A 377 24.51 32.08 32.92
C GLU A 377 23.16 32.79 32.84
N SER A 378 23.16 34.12 32.75
CA SER A 378 21.94 34.91 32.58
C SER A 378 22.04 35.69 31.26
N ILE A 379 21.01 35.58 30.43
CA ILE A 379 20.93 36.16 29.10
C ILE A 379 19.67 37.03 29.04
N ASP A 380 19.85 38.35 29.10
CA ASP A 380 18.78 39.35 29.10
C ASP A 380 18.70 40.15 27.79
N GLY A 381 19.45 39.71 26.76
CA GLY A 381 19.64 40.43 25.50
C GLY A 381 20.78 41.45 25.51
N THR A 382 21.44 41.67 26.65
CA THR A 382 22.65 42.49 26.73
C THR A 382 23.89 41.60 26.56
N GLY A 383 24.76 41.93 25.60
CA GLY A 383 25.98 41.15 25.30
C GLY A 383 25.74 39.97 24.35
N ILE A 384 24.75 39.13 24.63
CA ILE A 384 24.26 38.07 23.71
C ILE A 384 22.85 38.47 23.27
N ALA A 385 22.61 38.57 21.96
CA ALA A 385 21.27 38.83 21.48
C ALA A 385 20.42 37.57 21.66
N LEU A 386 19.16 37.73 22.11
CA LEU A 386 18.25 36.60 22.26
C LEU A 386 17.94 35.91 20.92
N ASP A 387 18.11 36.61 19.79
CA ASP A 387 18.01 36.00 18.45
C ASP A 387 19.15 35.02 18.16
N ASP A 388 20.29 35.14 18.84
CA ASP A 388 21.43 34.28 18.63
C ASP A 388 21.33 32.97 19.43
N VAL A 389 20.48 32.92 20.46
CA VAL A 389 20.27 31.74 21.30
C VAL A 389 19.18 30.86 20.70
N ILE A 390 19.60 29.70 20.19
CA ILE A 390 18.73 28.76 19.48
C ILE A 390 18.68 27.45 20.25
N PHE A 391 17.47 26.94 20.41
CA PHE A 391 17.16 25.64 20.97
C PHE A 391 16.58 24.75 19.88
N ARG A 392 17.17 23.58 19.64
CA ARG A 392 16.70 22.62 18.63
C ARG A 392 16.44 21.27 19.29
N GLN A 393 15.20 20.79 19.22
CA GLN A 393 14.84 19.46 19.69
C GLN A 393 14.40 18.62 18.48
N SER A 394 15.13 17.55 18.23
CA SER A 394 14.79 16.53 17.22
C SER A 394 13.38 16.02 17.46
N THR A 395 12.64 15.59 16.43
CA THR A 395 11.40 14.82 16.58
C THR A 395 11.62 13.36 16.18
N THR A 396 10.60 12.51 16.37
CA THR A 396 10.63 11.09 15.94
C THR A 396 10.34 10.91 14.44
N GLU A 397 10.03 12.01 13.74
CA GLU A 397 9.68 12.04 12.33
C GLU A 397 10.76 12.74 11.51
N GLY A 398 10.81 12.42 10.23
CA GLY A 398 11.68 13.08 9.28
C GLY A 398 11.27 12.77 7.85
N THR A 399 12.16 13.09 6.92
CA THR A 399 11.94 12.97 5.50
C THR A 399 13.05 12.18 4.83
N ILE A 400 12.67 11.42 3.82
CA ILE A 400 13.58 10.80 2.86
C ILE A 400 13.23 11.38 1.49
N SER A 401 14.16 12.10 0.89
CA SER A 401 13.97 12.78 -0.40
C SER A 401 14.86 12.14 -1.47
N ALA A 402 14.30 11.96 -2.66
CA ALA A 402 15.07 11.53 -3.83
C ALA A 402 15.93 12.68 -4.37
N LEU A 403 17.19 12.38 -4.72
CA LEU A 403 18.12 13.38 -5.28
C LEU A 403 17.90 13.68 -6.75
N ASN A 404 17.12 12.88 -7.44
CA ASN A 404 16.66 13.10 -8.80
C ASN A 404 15.16 13.41 -8.81
N PRO A 405 14.78 14.68 -8.56
CA PRO A 405 13.38 15.09 -8.43
C PRO A 405 12.65 15.17 -9.77
N VAL A 406 13.36 15.02 -10.90
CA VAL A 406 12.82 15.03 -12.25
C VAL A 406 13.21 13.72 -12.93
N GLY A 407 12.25 13.03 -13.55
CA GLY A 407 12.51 11.73 -14.18
C GLY A 407 13.60 11.78 -15.24
N ALA A 408 14.13 10.63 -15.64
CA ALA A 408 15.19 10.58 -16.63
C ALA A 408 14.79 11.27 -17.96
N VAL A 409 15.75 11.96 -18.59
CA VAL A 409 15.54 12.61 -19.90
C VAL A 409 15.26 11.54 -20.96
N LEU A 410 14.13 11.67 -21.66
CA LEU A 410 13.71 10.78 -22.75
C LEU A 410 14.15 11.30 -24.12
N GLU A 411 13.85 12.57 -24.39
CA GLU A 411 14.16 13.24 -25.66
C GLU A 411 14.61 14.68 -25.39
N THR A 412 15.52 15.19 -26.22
CA THR A 412 15.99 16.58 -26.18
C THR A 412 15.70 17.25 -27.53
N TYR A 413 15.08 18.42 -27.48
CA TYR A 413 14.72 19.23 -28.64
C TYR A 413 15.35 20.61 -28.52
N THR A 414 15.86 21.13 -29.63
CA THR A 414 16.42 22.48 -29.69
C THR A 414 15.54 23.37 -30.54
N ILE A 415 15.10 24.50 -29.99
CA ILE A 415 14.40 25.56 -30.71
C ILE A 415 15.37 26.72 -30.89
N GLN A 416 15.62 27.12 -32.14
CA GLN A 416 16.43 28.30 -32.43
C GLN A 416 15.60 29.57 -32.15
N ALA A 417 15.90 30.30 -31.08
CA ALA A 417 15.24 31.58 -30.79
C ALA A 417 15.75 32.63 -31.79
N GLY A 418 14.82 33.09 -32.62
CA GLY A 418 15.00 33.80 -33.88
C GLY A 418 13.63 33.90 -34.56
N ALA A 419 13.41 33.24 -35.70
CA ALA A 419 12.07 33.14 -36.30
C ALA A 419 11.00 32.51 -35.36
N ASN A 420 11.42 31.83 -34.29
CA ASN A 420 10.59 31.14 -33.30
C ASN A 420 10.65 31.76 -31.90
N ASN A 421 10.28 33.04 -31.76
CA ASN A 421 10.09 33.66 -30.44
C ASN A 421 9.09 32.85 -29.61
N LEU A 422 9.45 32.51 -28.37
CA LEU A 422 8.51 31.95 -27.41
C LEU A 422 7.92 33.08 -26.57
N THR A 423 6.61 33.25 -26.68
CA THR A 423 5.86 34.20 -25.87
C THR A 423 5.42 33.50 -24.60
N VAL A 424 5.78 34.05 -23.45
CA VAL A 424 5.40 33.53 -22.13
C VAL A 424 4.28 34.40 -21.60
N ASP A 425 3.14 33.78 -21.30
CA ASP A 425 2.02 34.42 -20.60
C ASP A 425 1.89 33.78 -19.22
N ALA A 426 2.47 34.41 -18.20
CA ALA A 426 2.42 33.94 -16.83
C ALA A 426 1.00 34.03 -16.22
N GLY A 427 0.12 34.90 -16.74
CA GLY A 427 -1.26 35.02 -16.26
C GLY A 427 -2.14 33.88 -16.78
N ALA A 428 -1.93 33.46 -18.02
CA ALA A 428 -2.59 32.28 -18.60
C ALA A 428 -1.84 30.96 -18.36
N ASN A 429 -0.62 31.05 -17.80
CA ASN A 429 0.33 29.94 -17.63
C ASN A 429 0.60 29.16 -18.93
N THR A 430 0.93 29.90 -20.00
CA THR A 430 1.16 29.32 -21.33
C THR A 430 2.47 29.76 -21.96
N ILE A 431 3.00 28.91 -22.85
CA ILE A 431 4.14 29.22 -23.72
C ILE A 431 3.70 29.04 -25.16
N THR A 432 3.79 30.09 -25.96
CA THR A 432 3.34 30.08 -27.36
C THR A 432 4.50 30.36 -28.32
N ALA A 433 4.70 29.47 -29.28
CA ALA A 433 5.66 29.62 -30.35
C ALA A 433 5.11 30.43 -31.54
N ALA A 434 6.02 30.98 -32.34
CA ALA A 434 5.71 31.74 -33.55
C ALA A 434 5.37 30.86 -34.78
N ASP A 435 5.81 29.60 -34.82
CA ASP A 435 5.51 28.65 -35.90
C ASP A 435 4.63 27.49 -35.41
N ALA A 436 3.75 26.99 -36.31
CA ALA A 436 2.97 25.78 -36.07
C ALA A 436 3.87 24.56 -35.89
N ASP A 437 3.37 23.57 -35.15
CA ASP A 437 4.05 22.31 -34.89
C ASP A 437 5.38 22.41 -34.11
N THR A 438 5.74 23.61 -33.59
CA THR A 438 6.96 23.79 -32.79
C THR A 438 7.00 22.82 -31.59
N PHE A 439 5.86 22.57 -30.97
CA PHE A 439 5.70 21.64 -29.85
C PHE A 439 4.98 20.34 -30.23
N ALA A 440 4.85 20.00 -31.51
CA ALA A 440 4.08 18.82 -31.95
C ALA A 440 4.61 17.47 -31.42
N LYS A 441 5.84 17.44 -30.90
CA LYS A 441 6.45 16.26 -30.28
C LYS A 441 6.20 16.16 -28.77
N ILE A 442 5.76 17.24 -28.15
CA ILE A 442 5.39 17.27 -26.73
C ILE A 442 3.95 16.75 -26.61
N LYS A 443 3.70 15.92 -25.60
CA LYS A 443 2.36 15.37 -25.36
C LYS A 443 1.78 15.99 -24.08
N PRO A 444 0.44 16.18 -24.01
CA PRO A 444 -0.23 16.45 -22.74
C PRO A 444 0.09 15.39 -21.69
N GLY A 445 0.22 15.82 -20.44
CA GLY A 445 0.52 15.02 -19.28
C GLY A 445 2.00 14.66 -19.17
N GLN A 446 2.90 15.51 -19.67
CA GLN A 446 4.34 15.24 -19.71
C GLN A 446 5.12 16.34 -19.00
N THR A 447 6.07 15.93 -18.16
CA THR A 447 7.04 16.84 -17.56
C THR A 447 8.14 17.19 -18.56
N ILE A 448 8.42 18.49 -18.69
CA ILE A 448 9.50 19.02 -19.51
C ILE A 448 10.43 19.88 -18.67
N THR A 449 11.68 19.97 -19.08
CA THR A 449 12.61 20.99 -18.61
C THR A 449 12.92 21.91 -19.77
N LEU A 450 12.74 23.21 -19.55
CA LEU A 450 13.02 24.26 -20.50
C LEU A 450 14.22 25.05 -20.03
N ASP A 451 15.32 24.97 -20.78
CA ASP A 451 16.50 25.80 -20.61
C ASP A 451 16.50 26.88 -21.71
N ASP A 452 16.46 28.14 -21.31
CA ASP A 452 16.46 29.29 -22.23
C ASP A 452 17.85 29.61 -22.80
N GLY A 453 18.88 28.91 -22.36
CA GLY A 453 20.27 29.14 -22.77
C GLY A 453 20.91 30.39 -22.15
N ALA A 454 20.18 31.11 -21.29
CA ALA A 454 20.65 32.24 -20.48
C ALA A 454 20.89 31.84 -19.02
N GLY A 455 20.85 30.54 -18.71
CA GLY A 455 21.01 30.00 -17.36
C GLY A 455 19.70 29.89 -16.58
N ASN A 456 18.54 30.14 -17.20
CA ASN A 456 17.25 29.89 -16.59
C ASN A 456 16.71 28.55 -17.06
N THR A 457 16.64 27.59 -16.14
CA THR A 457 16.07 26.26 -16.38
C THR A 457 14.81 26.10 -15.54
N GLN A 458 13.71 25.68 -16.16
CA GLN A 458 12.42 25.49 -15.50
C GLN A 458 11.89 24.09 -15.74
N THR A 459 11.43 23.43 -14.69
CA THR A 459 10.67 22.17 -14.80
C THR A 459 9.19 22.49 -14.85
N LEU A 460 8.52 22.08 -15.92
CA LEU A 460 7.14 22.43 -16.24
C LEU A 460 6.34 21.16 -16.54
N TYR A 461 5.12 21.07 -16.01
CA TYR A 461 4.20 19.99 -16.34
C TYR A 461 3.20 20.45 -17.40
N VAL A 462 3.24 19.84 -18.59
CA VAL A 462 2.40 20.22 -19.71
C VAL A 462 1.02 19.57 -19.58
N LYS A 463 -0.02 20.34 -19.26
CA LYS A 463 -1.40 19.83 -19.17
C LYS A 463 -2.10 19.75 -20.53
N ASN A 464 -1.72 20.61 -21.49
CA ASN A 464 -2.29 20.56 -22.83
C ASN A 464 -1.33 21.11 -23.88
N VAL A 465 -1.53 20.67 -25.12
CA VAL A 465 -0.88 21.21 -26.32
C VAL A 465 -1.96 21.58 -27.31
N SER A 466 -1.92 22.79 -27.84
CA SER A 466 -2.91 23.24 -28.83
C SER A 466 -2.90 22.34 -30.07
N ALA A 467 -4.04 22.26 -30.76
CA ALA A 467 -4.23 21.36 -31.91
C ALA A 467 -3.26 21.64 -33.09
N ASP A 468 -2.74 22.87 -33.18
CA ASP A 468 -1.74 23.29 -34.16
C ASP A 468 -0.28 23.16 -33.67
N GLY A 469 -0.08 22.57 -32.47
CA GLY A 469 1.24 22.35 -31.87
C GLY A 469 1.99 23.63 -31.49
N ARG A 470 1.30 24.77 -31.34
CA ARG A 470 1.91 26.09 -31.09
C ARG A 470 1.98 26.50 -29.64
N THR A 471 1.02 26.09 -28.83
CA THR A 471 0.87 26.57 -27.46
C THR A 471 0.92 25.40 -26.50
N LEU A 472 1.81 25.50 -25.52
CA LEU A 472 1.80 24.68 -24.33
C LEU A 472 0.96 25.37 -23.26
N GLU A 473 0.02 24.64 -22.68
CA GLU A 473 -0.62 25.02 -21.42
C GLU A 473 0.04 24.24 -20.30
N ILE A 474 0.46 24.96 -19.26
CA ILE A 474 1.24 24.41 -18.15
C ILE A 474 0.37 24.32 -16.90
N SER A 475 0.62 23.30 -16.07
CA SER A 475 -0.04 23.11 -14.77
C SER A 475 0.24 24.30 -13.84
N SER A 476 -0.76 24.68 -13.05
CA SER A 476 -0.62 25.76 -12.06
C SER A 476 0.48 25.53 -11.03
N ASP A 477 0.86 24.28 -10.77
CA ASP A 477 1.81 23.92 -9.70
C ASP A 477 3.26 23.95 -10.18
N THR A 478 3.46 24.03 -11.49
CA THR A 478 4.76 24.27 -12.10
C THR A 478 4.67 25.53 -12.97
N PRO A 479 4.31 26.68 -12.37
CA PRO A 479 3.98 27.87 -13.13
C PRO A 479 5.18 28.33 -13.95
N VAL A 480 4.90 28.78 -15.18
CA VAL A 480 5.92 29.37 -16.03
C VAL A 480 6.36 30.70 -15.43
N THR A 481 7.66 30.81 -15.19
CA THR A 481 8.30 32.02 -14.68
C THR A 481 9.12 32.70 -15.77
N GLY A 482 9.35 34.01 -15.64
CA GLY A 482 10.15 34.80 -16.58
C GLY A 482 9.36 35.52 -17.68
N GLY A 483 10.10 36.12 -18.61
CA GLY A 483 9.55 36.88 -19.73
C GLY A 483 9.70 36.14 -21.07
N ASN A 484 9.28 36.79 -22.15
CA ASN A 484 9.41 36.24 -23.50
C ASN A 484 10.85 35.83 -23.82
N ILE A 485 11.01 34.64 -24.40
CA ILE A 485 12.31 34.09 -24.79
C ILE A 485 12.56 34.46 -26.25
N THR A 486 13.44 35.43 -26.45
CA THR A 486 13.58 36.17 -27.73
C THR A 486 14.96 36.06 -28.38
N ALA A 487 15.94 35.44 -27.72
CA ALA A 487 17.29 35.24 -28.26
C ALA A 487 17.94 34.00 -27.63
N GLY A 488 18.75 33.25 -28.39
CA GLY A 488 19.46 32.07 -27.91
C GLY A 488 19.00 30.75 -28.56
N THR A 489 19.52 29.61 -28.07
CA THR A 489 18.95 28.28 -28.38
C THR A 489 18.21 27.82 -27.14
N VAL A 490 16.91 27.58 -27.27
CA VAL A 490 16.09 26.99 -26.20
C VAL A 490 16.21 25.48 -26.30
N THR A 491 16.53 24.84 -25.19
CA THR A 491 16.55 23.38 -25.09
C THR A 491 15.35 22.91 -24.29
N LEU A 492 14.55 22.03 -24.89
CA LEU A 492 13.44 21.34 -24.23
C LEU A 492 13.82 19.89 -24.03
N GLN A 493 13.74 19.41 -22.81
CA GLN A 493 13.93 18.01 -22.48
C GLN A 493 12.60 17.45 -21.98
N THR A 494 12.15 16.33 -22.53
CA THR A 494 11.01 15.61 -21.98
C THR A 494 11.49 14.54 -21.01
N HIS A 495 10.76 14.33 -19.92
CA HIS A 495 11.16 13.41 -18.86
C HIS A 495 10.22 12.20 -18.77
N SER A 496 10.76 11.14 -18.19
CA SER A 496 9.99 10.01 -17.66
C SER A 496 9.03 10.50 -16.58
N ASP A 497 7.83 9.93 -16.53
CA ASP A 497 6.88 10.19 -15.44
C ASP A 497 7.24 9.39 -14.17
N ILE A 498 8.14 8.40 -14.30
CA ILE A 498 8.73 7.65 -13.18
C ILE A 498 9.95 8.43 -12.68
N HIS A 499 9.89 8.88 -11.44
CA HIS A 499 10.92 9.64 -10.73
C HIS A 499 10.64 9.62 -9.23
N GLY A 500 11.59 10.06 -8.41
CA GLY A 500 11.38 10.12 -6.97
C GLY A 500 10.92 8.77 -6.41
N PHE A 501 9.79 8.77 -5.72
CA PHE A 501 9.11 7.58 -5.19
C PHE A 501 7.86 7.18 -5.99
N ILE A 502 7.69 7.71 -7.20
CA ILE A 502 6.65 7.29 -8.14
C ILE A 502 7.09 5.99 -8.83
N ALA A 503 6.32 4.92 -8.64
CA ALA A 503 6.66 3.59 -9.14
C ALA A 503 5.90 3.18 -10.41
N ASP A 504 4.75 3.80 -10.67
CA ASP A 504 3.93 3.51 -11.85
C ASP A 504 3.07 4.73 -12.20
N THR A 505 2.68 4.88 -13.46
CA THR A 505 1.81 5.99 -13.89
C THR A 505 0.76 5.57 -14.92
N MET A 506 -0.39 6.22 -14.83
CA MET A 506 -1.46 6.16 -15.81
C MET A 506 -1.77 7.56 -16.32
N LYS A 507 -1.68 7.74 -17.64
CA LYS A 507 -2.18 8.96 -18.30
C LYS A 507 -3.65 8.83 -18.68
N GLY A 508 -4.41 9.89 -18.41
CA GLY A 508 -5.78 10.04 -18.87
C GLY A 508 -5.85 10.07 -20.40
N SER A 509 -6.90 9.48 -20.94
CA SER A 509 -7.19 9.50 -22.39
C SER A 509 -8.64 9.17 -22.64
N GLU A 510 -9.15 9.49 -23.84
CA GLU A 510 -10.52 9.18 -24.26
C GLU A 510 -10.87 7.69 -24.05
N LEU A 511 -9.92 6.78 -24.34
CA LEU A 511 -10.14 5.34 -24.25
C LEU A 511 -9.95 4.76 -22.84
N LYS A 512 -8.97 5.25 -22.07
CA LYS A 512 -8.67 4.70 -20.74
C LYS A 512 -9.58 5.24 -19.65
N THR A 513 -9.84 6.54 -19.67
CA THR A 513 -10.57 7.25 -18.61
C THR A 513 -11.79 7.98 -19.15
N GLY A 514 -11.78 8.35 -20.44
CA GLY A 514 -12.70 9.36 -20.95
C GLY A 514 -12.56 10.63 -20.10
N ASN A 515 -13.66 11.35 -19.85
CA ASN A 515 -13.63 12.50 -18.95
C ASN A 515 -13.31 12.07 -17.51
N ILE A 516 -12.46 12.85 -16.86
CA ILE A 516 -12.17 12.75 -15.42
C ILE A 516 -12.84 13.94 -14.73
N SER A 517 -13.63 13.70 -13.70
CA SER A 517 -14.34 14.72 -12.94
C SER A 517 -14.00 14.65 -11.46
N PHE A 518 -13.64 15.78 -10.88
CA PHE A 518 -13.39 15.98 -9.46
C PHE A 518 -14.59 16.67 -8.81
N SER A 519 -15.01 16.18 -7.65
CA SER A 519 -16.15 16.68 -6.88
C SER A 519 -15.73 16.94 -5.44
N ALA A 520 -15.50 18.20 -5.09
CA ALA A 520 -15.12 18.64 -3.75
C ALA A 520 -16.17 18.24 -2.70
N ALA A 521 -17.46 18.42 -3.03
CA ALA A 521 -18.56 18.10 -2.13
C ALA A 521 -18.69 16.60 -1.76
N LYS A 522 -18.03 15.72 -2.52
CA LYS A 522 -18.05 14.26 -2.29
C LYS A 522 -16.66 13.71 -1.97
N ASN A 523 -15.64 14.58 -1.96
CA ASN A 523 -14.24 14.21 -1.93
C ASN A 523 -13.86 13.10 -2.94
N GLN A 524 -14.31 13.24 -4.20
CA GLN A 524 -14.25 12.16 -5.20
C GLN A 524 -13.61 12.57 -6.52
N MET A 525 -12.86 11.64 -7.12
CA MET A 525 -12.49 11.61 -8.53
C MET A 525 -13.32 10.55 -9.26
N SER A 526 -13.85 10.87 -10.44
CA SER A 526 -14.69 9.97 -11.22
C SER A 526 -14.33 9.95 -12.71
N SER A 527 -14.56 8.81 -13.35
CA SER A 527 -14.25 8.54 -14.75
C SER A 527 -15.51 8.21 -15.55
N THR A 528 -15.50 8.55 -16.84
CA THR A 528 -16.57 8.15 -17.76
C THR A 528 -16.41 6.73 -18.33
N VAL A 529 -15.27 6.09 -18.12
CA VAL A 529 -14.96 4.72 -18.56
C VAL A 529 -15.03 3.74 -17.39
N ILE A 530 -15.75 2.62 -17.57
CA ILE A 530 -15.82 1.54 -16.58
C ILE A 530 -14.44 0.90 -16.45
N GLY A 531 -13.99 0.68 -15.21
CA GLY A 531 -12.74 0.01 -14.89
C GLY A 531 -11.49 0.89 -14.95
N ALA A 532 -11.63 2.19 -15.23
CA ALA A 532 -10.51 3.12 -15.37
C ALA A 532 -9.58 3.10 -14.15
N PHE A 533 -10.14 2.99 -12.94
CA PHE A 533 -9.43 3.00 -11.67
C PHE A 533 -9.44 1.63 -10.97
N SER A 534 -9.79 0.54 -11.64
CA SER A 534 -9.82 -0.81 -11.03
C SER A 534 -8.46 -1.34 -10.57
N HIS A 535 -7.37 -0.68 -10.97
CA HIS A 535 -6.01 -1.00 -10.54
C HIS A 535 -5.63 -0.28 -9.22
N LEU A 536 -6.44 0.67 -8.77
CA LEU A 536 -6.29 1.36 -7.49
C LEU A 536 -7.03 0.59 -6.40
N LYS A 537 -6.55 0.69 -5.16
CA LYS A 537 -7.10 -0.03 -4.01
C LYS A 537 -7.32 0.94 -2.83
N PRO A 538 -8.33 0.69 -1.98
CA PRO A 538 -8.50 1.37 -0.68
C PRO A 538 -7.22 1.32 0.17
N GLY A 539 -6.86 2.43 0.80
CA GLY A 539 -5.61 2.61 1.56
C GLY A 539 -4.39 2.96 0.70
N GLY A 540 -4.50 2.96 -0.63
CA GLY A 540 -3.39 3.29 -1.53
C GLY A 540 -3.12 4.79 -1.60
N THR A 541 -1.91 5.16 -1.98
CA THR A 541 -1.52 6.56 -2.24
C THR A 541 -1.27 6.77 -3.72
N ILE A 542 -1.82 7.86 -4.26
CA ILE A 542 -1.54 8.32 -5.63
C ILE A 542 -1.08 9.76 -5.62
N ILE A 543 -0.34 10.15 -6.66
CA ILE A 543 -0.07 11.54 -7.00
C ILE A 543 -0.89 11.91 -8.25
N VAL A 544 -1.66 12.98 -8.16
CA VAL A 544 -2.43 13.52 -9.28
C VAL A 544 -1.69 14.73 -9.86
N GLN A 545 -1.48 14.74 -11.18
CA GLN A 545 -0.85 15.85 -11.89
C GLN A 545 -1.70 16.28 -13.08
N GLY A 546 -1.70 17.58 -13.41
CA GLY A 546 -2.42 18.14 -14.56
C GLY A 546 -3.91 18.47 -14.34
N ALA A 547 -4.40 18.29 -13.11
CA ALA A 547 -5.71 18.71 -12.64
C ALA A 547 -5.59 19.92 -11.69
N ASP A 548 -5.28 21.10 -12.24
CA ASP A 548 -5.04 22.34 -11.48
C ASP A 548 -6.04 22.54 -10.33
N GLY A 549 -5.52 22.73 -9.12
CA GLY A 549 -6.29 22.84 -7.87
C GLY A 549 -6.55 21.52 -7.14
N ASN A 550 -6.43 20.38 -7.81
CA ASN A 550 -6.61 19.03 -7.24
C ASN A 550 -5.37 18.13 -7.38
N ASN A 551 -4.27 18.68 -7.87
CA ASN A 551 -2.99 17.99 -7.95
C ASN A 551 -2.43 17.68 -6.56
N GLY A 552 -1.36 16.90 -6.52
CA GLY A 552 -0.67 16.52 -5.29
C GLY A 552 -1.00 15.10 -4.84
N ALA A 553 -0.57 14.77 -3.62
CA ALA A 553 -0.80 13.48 -3.02
C ALA A 553 -2.29 13.30 -2.66
N LYS A 554 -2.82 12.10 -2.91
CA LYS A 554 -4.18 11.69 -2.56
C LYS A 554 -4.18 10.31 -1.92
N TYR A 555 -4.80 10.20 -0.76
CA TYR A 555 -4.98 8.96 -0.02
C TYR A 555 -6.35 8.39 -0.37
N ILE A 556 -6.38 7.15 -0.84
CA ILE A 556 -7.60 6.51 -1.34
C ILE A 556 -8.36 5.91 -0.17
N GLU A 557 -9.56 6.40 0.09
CA GLU A 557 -10.47 5.79 1.08
C GLU A 557 -11.22 4.60 0.45
N SER A 558 -11.76 4.77 -0.76
CA SER A 558 -12.49 3.71 -1.43
C SER A 558 -12.46 3.81 -2.95
N VAL A 559 -12.64 2.68 -3.62
CA VAL A 559 -12.82 2.60 -5.08
C VAL A 559 -14.15 1.90 -5.37
N SER A 560 -14.96 2.47 -6.26
CA SER A 560 -16.24 1.88 -6.63
C SER A 560 -16.07 0.53 -7.34
N SER A 561 -17.05 -0.36 -7.18
CA SER A 561 -17.00 -1.72 -7.76
C SER A 561 -16.85 -1.75 -9.30
N ASP A 562 -17.30 -0.71 -9.98
CA ASP A 562 -17.16 -0.56 -11.43
C ASP A 562 -15.84 0.14 -11.84
N GLY A 563 -14.96 0.45 -10.89
CA GLY A 563 -13.68 1.11 -11.09
C GLY A 563 -13.79 2.52 -11.66
N ARG A 564 -14.92 3.21 -11.49
CA ARG A 564 -15.12 4.56 -12.04
C ARG A 564 -14.85 5.66 -11.04
N THR A 565 -15.05 5.42 -9.76
CA THR A 565 -15.02 6.45 -8.73
C THR A 565 -13.99 6.07 -7.68
N VAL A 566 -13.19 7.05 -7.29
CA VAL A 566 -12.25 6.99 -6.17
C VAL A 566 -12.71 8.05 -5.18
N THR A 567 -12.92 7.67 -3.92
CA THR A 567 -13.14 8.60 -2.81
C THR A 567 -11.82 8.74 -2.07
N PHE A 568 -11.46 9.97 -1.71
CA PHE A 568 -10.22 10.27 -1.00
C PHE A 568 -10.46 10.51 0.48
N SER A 569 -9.41 10.36 1.28
CA SER A 569 -9.40 10.76 2.70
C SER A 569 -9.61 12.28 2.84
N ASP A 570 -10.18 12.68 3.96
CA ASP A 570 -10.32 14.09 4.35
C ASP A 570 -8.96 14.77 4.61
N GLU A 571 -7.89 13.99 4.80
CA GLU A 571 -6.52 14.50 4.89
C GLU A 571 -5.99 15.06 3.57
N THR A 572 -6.48 14.54 2.44
CA THR A 572 -6.03 14.93 1.09
C THR A 572 -7.21 15.30 0.19
N PRO A 573 -8.00 16.33 0.57
CA PRO A 573 -9.29 16.56 -0.04
C PRO A 573 -9.21 17.03 -1.50
N VAL A 574 -10.32 16.87 -2.23
CA VAL A 574 -10.57 17.54 -3.50
C VAL A 574 -10.96 18.98 -3.21
N ASN A 575 -10.17 19.94 -3.71
CA ASN A 575 -10.36 21.35 -3.39
C ASN A 575 -11.29 22.07 -4.38
N VAL A 576 -11.30 21.65 -5.65
CA VAL A 576 -12.00 22.36 -6.73
C VAL A 576 -12.84 21.39 -7.57
N ASP A 577 -14.10 21.72 -7.79
CA ASP A 577 -14.93 20.99 -8.76
C ASP A 577 -14.40 21.22 -10.18
N GLN A 578 -14.05 20.13 -10.86
CA GLN A 578 -13.43 20.20 -12.18
C GLN A 578 -13.90 19.05 -13.06
N THR A 579 -13.98 19.26 -14.37
CA THR A 579 -14.13 18.17 -15.34
C THR A 579 -13.14 18.37 -16.48
N ILE A 580 -12.26 17.39 -16.65
CA ILE A 580 -11.22 17.37 -17.67
C ILE A 580 -11.65 16.44 -18.79
N THR A 581 -11.82 17.00 -19.98
CA THR A 581 -12.31 16.24 -21.14
C THR A 581 -11.26 15.22 -21.59
N ASN A 582 -11.70 13.99 -21.80
CA ASN A 582 -10.84 12.86 -22.19
C ASN A 582 -9.65 12.61 -21.25
N GLY A 583 -9.66 13.14 -20.02
CA GLY A 583 -8.55 13.04 -19.08
C GLY A 583 -7.24 13.66 -19.62
N THR A 584 -7.35 14.54 -20.61
CA THR A 584 -6.20 15.13 -21.31
C THR A 584 -5.31 15.87 -20.29
N GLY A 585 -4.03 15.56 -20.28
CA GLY A 585 -3.09 16.21 -19.37
C GLY A 585 -2.98 15.58 -17.99
N VAL A 586 -3.94 14.74 -17.59
CA VAL A 586 -3.94 14.15 -16.25
C VAL A 586 -3.01 12.95 -16.22
N THR A 587 -2.10 12.93 -15.25
CA THR A 587 -1.34 11.74 -14.88
C THR A 587 -1.71 11.35 -13.45
N ILE A 588 -2.01 10.08 -13.26
CA ILE A 588 -2.23 9.46 -11.96
C ILE A 588 -1.05 8.53 -11.72
N ALA A 589 -0.21 8.89 -10.76
CA ALA A 589 0.99 8.16 -10.40
C ALA A 589 0.75 7.35 -9.12
N ARG A 590 1.16 6.08 -9.09
CA ARG A 590 1.14 5.26 -7.87
C ARG A 590 2.47 5.42 -7.14
N THR A 591 2.38 5.63 -5.84
CA THR A 591 3.52 5.74 -4.93
C THR A 591 3.33 4.80 -3.75
N TYR A 592 4.21 4.89 -2.76
CA TYR A 592 4.17 4.11 -1.54
C TYR A 592 2.91 4.48 -0.72
N PRO A 593 2.12 3.48 -0.28
CA PRO A 593 0.99 3.72 0.61
C PRO A 593 1.44 4.29 1.95
N VAL A 594 0.65 5.20 2.51
CA VAL A 594 0.82 5.60 3.91
C VAL A 594 0.55 4.41 4.84
N SER A 595 1.21 4.42 6.00
CA SER A 595 1.27 3.32 6.97
C SER A 595 1.96 2.05 6.48
N SER A 596 2.57 2.03 5.29
CA SER A 596 3.37 0.87 4.87
C SER A 596 4.77 0.91 5.49
N MET A 597 5.35 -0.28 5.69
CA MET A 597 6.74 -0.40 6.12
C MET A 597 7.66 -0.25 4.90
N LEU A 598 8.52 0.76 4.95
CA LEU A 598 9.61 0.96 4.01
C LEU A 598 10.86 0.25 4.54
N ASN A 599 11.39 -0.70 3.78
CA ASN A 599 12.70 -1.28 3.98
C ASN A 599 13.75 -0.57 3.11
N LEU A 600 14.82 -0.12 3.76
CA LEU A 600 16.01 0.45 3.12
C LEU A 600 17.21 -0.48 3.28
N SER A 601 17.82 -0.82 2.14
CA SER A 601 18.98 -1.69 2.06
C SER A 601 20.08 -1.09 1.18
N ASP A 602 21.34 -1.36 1.54
CA ASP A 602 22.55 -0.97 0.81
C ASP A 602 22.75 0.55 0.60
N VAL A 603 22.12 1.40 1.43
CA VAL A 603 22.32 2.87 1.45
C VAL A 603 23.51 3.22 2.35
N ASN A 604 23.36 3.01 3.65
CA ASN A 604 24.37 3.25 4.67
C ASN A 604 23.99 2.46 5.93
N PRO A 605 24.90 1.75 6.62
CA PRO A 605 24.56 0.95 7.79
C PRO A 605 23.81 1.69 8.91
N SER A 606 24.01 3.00 9.08
CA SER A 606 23.32 3.82 10.08
C SER A 606 21.91 4.28 9.66
N TYR A 607 21.56 4.11 8.38
CA TYR A 607 20.28 4.52 7.79
C TYR A 607 19.56 3.35 7.10
N ASN A 608 20.17 2.17 7.06
CA ASN A 608 19.49 0.95 6.62
C ASN A 608 18.54 0.48 7.72
N GLY A 609 17.42 -0.10 7.34
CA GLY A 609 16.42 -0.59 8.29
C GLY A 609 15.00 -0.32 7.85
N ASN A 610 14.09 -0.37 8.80
CA ASN A 610 12.66 -0.25 8.58
C ASN A 610 12.16 1.12 9.03
N TYR A 611 11.22 1.67 8.27
CA TYR A 611 10.63 2.99 8.50
C TYR A 611 9.11 2.90 8.28
N THR A 612 8.34 3.59 9.11
CA THR A 612 6.90 3.74 8.85
C THR A 612 6.67 4.94 7.95
N ILE A 613 5.97 4.77 6.84
CA ILE A 613 5.60 5.90 5.97
C ILE A 613 4.39 6.63 6.55
N LEU A 614 4.54 7.92 6.83
CA LEU A 614 3.46 8.79 7.33
C LEU A 614 2.83 9.64 6.22
N GLY A 615 3.59 9.95 5.17
CA GLY A 615 3.11 10.78 4.08
C GLY A 615 4.00 10.78 2.85
N VAL A 616 3.48 11.34 1.77
CA VAL A 616 4.21 11.54 0.51
C VAL A 616 4.00 12.98 0.05
N SER A 617 5.06 13.64 -0.41
CA SER A 617 4.97 15.00 -0.95
C SER A 617 4.12 15.06 -2.21
N ASP A 618 3.57 16.25 -2.50
CA ASP A 618 2.68 16.48 -3.65
C ASP A 618 3.32 16.19 -5.02
N ASP A 619 4.64 16.22 -5.10
CA ASP A 619 5.40 15.89 -6.30
C ASP A 619 5.89 14.42 -6.33
N GLY A 620 5.68 13.66 -5.25
CA GLY A 620 6.13 12.27 -5.12
C GLY A 620 7.64 12.11 -4.91
N ASN A 621 8.38 13.18 -4.62
CA ASN A 621 9.84 13.15 -4.45
C ASN A 621 10.32 12.92 -3.02
N THR A 622 9.46 13.11 -2.03
CA THR A 622 9.79 13.02 -0.61
C THR A 622 8.78 12.14 0.12
N LEU A 623 9.27 11.21 0.93
CA LEU A 623 8.47 10.47 1.90
C LEU A 623 8.67 11.10 3.27
N THR A 624 7.57 11.37 3.97
CA THR A 624 7.59 11.64 5.41
C THR A 624 7.52 10.31 6.13
N VAL A 625 8.47 10.03 7.01
CA VAL A 625 8.58 8.73 7.68
C VAL A 625 8.92 8.86 9.16
N LYS A 626 8.63 7.81 9.93
CA LYS A 626 8.98 7.67 11.34
C LYS A 626 10.03 6.58 11.52
N THR A 627 11.09 6.87 12.29
CA THR A 627 12.15 5.92 12.66
C THR A 627 13.03 6.51 13.77
N GLU A 628 13.94 5.71 14.33
CA GLU A 628 15.07 6.18 15.14
C GLU A 628 16.31 6.55 14.29
N ASN A 629 16.38 6.12 13.02
CA ASN A 629 17.55 6.22 12.15
C ASN A 629 17.62 7.54 11.37
N PHE A 630 17.57 8.68 12.07
CA PHE A 630 17.68 10.01 11.48
C PHE A 630 18.90 10.79 11.97
N PRO A 631 19.43 11.74 11.15
CA PRO A 631 20.40 12.69 11.67
C PRO A 631 19.73 13.58 12.73
N LYS A 632 20.39 13.83 13.87
CA LYS A 632 19.78 14.63 14.95
C LYS A 632 19.73 16.13 14.61
N TYR A 633 18.81 16.84 15.26
CA TYR A 633 18.71 18.31 15.28
C TYR A 633 18.49 18.95 13.90
N GLY A 634 17.80 18.28 12.99
CA GLY A 634 17.46 18.86 11.69
C GLY A 634 18.60 18.90 10.68
N ASP A 635 19.70 18.22 10.98
CA ASP A 635 20.76 18.00 10.03
C ASP A 635 20.25 17.18 8.83
N SER A 636 20.97 17.26 7.71
CA SER A 636 20.72 16.43 6.54
C SER A 636 21.88 15.49 6.25
N ALA A 637 21.56 14.28 5.82
CA ALA A 637 22.52 13.27 5.37
C ALA A 637 22.20 12.85 3.93
N GLN A 638 23.15 13.03 3.03
CA GLN A 638 22.97 12.79 1.61
C GLN A 638 23.83 11.62 1.13
N PHE A 639 23.22 10.69 0.40
CA PHE A 639 23.85 9.50 -0.18
C PHE A 639 23.57 9.44 -1.68
N ALA A 640 24.62 9.49 -2.49
CA ALA A 640 24.49 9.34 -3.95
C ALA A 640 24.12 7.90 -4.34
N ALA A 641 23.47 7.72 -5.50
CA ALA A 641 23.19 6.39 -6.06
C ALA A 641 24.46 5.54 -6.20
N THR A 642 24.37 4.26 -5.86
CA THR A 642 25.46 3.27 -5.92
C THR A 642 25.22 2.18 -6.98
N GLY A 643 24.03 2.12 -7.56
CA GLY A 643 23.54 1.11 -8.50
C GLY A 643 23.02 -0.17 -7.85
N ILE A 644 23.00 -0.23 -6.51
CA ILE A 644 22.56 -1.41 -5.74
C ILE A 644 21.62 -1.06 -4.59
N GLN A 645 21.46 0.23 -4.27
CA GLN A 645 20.51 0.67 -3.24
C GLN A 645 19.09 0.24 -3.61
N SER A 646 18.32 -0.16 -2.61
CA SER A 646 16.95 -0.60 -2.79
C SER A 646 16.05 0.08 -1.77
N VAL A 647 14.97 0.68 -2.28
CA VAL A 647 13.87 1.23 -1.49
C VAL A 647 12.63 0.41 -1.77
N THR A 648 12.13 -0.33 -0.79
CA THR A 648 11.02 -1.28 -0.99
C THR A 648 9.98 -1.16 0.11
N SER A 649 8.70 -1.21 -0.25
CA SER A 649 7.67 -1.56 0.72
C SER A 649 7.54 -3.08 0.79
N GLU A 650 7.36 -3.64 1.98
CA GLU A 650 7.17 -5.08 2.14
C GLU A 650 5.69 -5.45 2.29
N SER A 651 5.32 -6.56 1.67
CA SER A 651 4.02 -7.20 1.83
C SER A 651 4.21 -8.61 2.36
N TYR A 652 3.31 -9.06 3.23
CA TYR A 652 3.27 -10.47 3.60
C TYR A 652 2.96 -11.36 2.38
N TYR A 653 2.27 -10.86 1.36
CA TYR A 653 1.90 -11.65 0.19
C TYR A 653 3.00 -11.62 -0.87
N SER A 654 3.61 -12.79 -1.11
CA SER A 654 4.66 -13.01 -2.11
C SER A 654 4.19 -13.81 -3.34
N GLY A 655 2.89 -14.05 -3.46
CA GLY A 655 2.31 -14.70 -4.63
C GLY A 655 2.12 -13.74 -5.83
N GLY A 656 1.51 -14.25 -6.90
CA GLY A 656 1.27 -13.50 -8.12
C GLY A 656 -0.19 -13.08 -8.26
N SER A 657 -0.44 -11.83 -8.67
CA SER A 657 -1.77 -11.24 -8.88
C SER A 657 -2.57 -11.79 -10.08
N LEU A 658 -2.00 -12.74 -10.83
CA LEU A 658 -2.67 -13.38 -11.95
C LEU A 658 -3.54 -14.55 -11.46
N SER A 659 -4.84 -14.51 -11.74
CA SER A 659 -5.72 -15.65 -11.49
C SER A 659 -5.53 -16.76 -12.55
N SER A 660 -5.58 -18.01 -12.09
CA SER A 660 -5.53 -19.19 -12.96
C SER A 660 -6.95 -19.64 -13.36
N THR A 661 -7.11 -20.13 -14.60
CA THR A 661 -8.38 -20.70 -15.06
C THR A 661 -8.20 -22.19 -15.34
N HIS A 662 -9.06 -23.02 -14.75
CA HIS A 662 -9.09 -24.45 -15.03
C HIS A 662 -10.26 -24.82 -15.93
N ARG A 663 -10.00 -25.57 -17.01
CA ARG A 663 -11.04 -26.04 -17.94
C ARG A 663 -11.56 -27.39 -17.49
N LEU A 664 -12.83 -27.44 -17.09
CA LEU A 664 -13.49 -28.67 -16.64
C LEU A 664 -13.87 -29.57 -17.81
N ASN A 665 -14.27 -28.96 -18.93
CA ASN A 665 -14.61 -29.64 -20.17
C ASN A 665 -14.44 -28.65 -21.36
N GLU A 666 -15.01 -28.96 -22.53
CA GLU A 666 -14.90 -28.09 -23.71
C GLU A 666 -15.57 -26.73 -23.55
N THR A 667 -16.65 -26.64 -22.76
CA THR A 667 -17.53 -25.47 -22.63
C THR A 667 -17.53 -24.81 -21.26
N THR A 668 -16.96 -25.47 -20.25
CA THR A 668 -17.01 -25.05 -18.85
C THR A 668 -15.61 -24.90 -18.30
N SER A 669 -15.36 -23.77 -17.66
CA SER A 669 -14.15 -23.48 -16.91
C SER A 669 -14.51 -22.83 -15.58
N ILE A 670 -13.60 -22.94 -14.62
CA ILE A 670 -13.68 -22.25 -13.33
C ILE A 670 -12.44 -21.38 -13.16
N GLU A 671 -12.61 -20.26 -12.48
CA GLU A 671 -11.54 -19.35 -12.12
C GLU A 671 -11.04 -19.66 -10.70
N LEU A 672 -9.73 -19.82 -10.55
CA LEU A 672 -9.04 -20.06 -9.29
C LEU A 672 -8.45 -18.72 -8.83
N ASN A 673 -9.29 -17.93 -8.15
CA ASN A 673 -9.00 -16.55 -7.72
C ASN A 673 -8.96 -16.38 -6.20
N VAL A 674 -8.88 -17.47 -5.44
CA VAL A 674 -8.66 -17.41 -3.99
C VAL A 674 -7.16 -17.55 -3.76
N THR A 675 -6.51 -16.44 -3.46
CA THR A 675 -5.08 -16.32 -3.15
C THR A 675 -4.89 -15.77 -1.73
N ALA A 676 -3.68 -15.82 -1.20
CA ALA A 676 -3.36 -15.24 0.10
C ALA A 676 -3.48 -13.69 0.12
N GLU A 677 -3.60 -13.05 -1.05
CA GLU A 677 -3.89 -11.62 -1.20
C GLU A 677 -5.38 -11.26 -0.96
N SER A 678 -6.25 -12.27 -0.87
CA SER A 678 -7.69 -12.06 -0.72
C SER A 678 -7.97 -11.22 0.52
N SER A 679 -8.83 -10.20 0.40
CA SER A 679 -9.04 -9.21 1.46
C SER A 679 -9.52 -9.83 2.77
N GLY A 680 -10.26 -10.94 2.73
CA GLY A 680 -10.65 -11.68 3.93
C GLY A 680 -9.45 -12.18 4.74
N PHE A 681 -8.33 -12.55 4.11
CA PHE A 681 -7.10 -12.96 4.82
C PHE A 681 -6.27 -11.75 5.25
N GLU A 682 -6.15 -10.73 4.40
CA GLU A 682 -5.42 -9.49 4.71
C GLU A 682 -5.96 -8.84 5.99
N LYS A 683 -7.29 -8.72 6.12
CA LYS A 683 -7.93 -8.18 7.33
C LYS A 683 -7.55 -8.97 8.60
N LEU A 684 -7.29 -10.28 8.50
CA LEU A 684 -6.82 -11.08 9.63
C LEU A 684 -5.38 -10.74 10.01
N PHE A 685 -4.49 -10.64 9.02
CA PHE A 685 -3.10 -10.22 9.26
C PHE A 685 -3.06 -8.82 9.84
N ARG A 686 -3.84 -7.89 9.31
CA ARG A 686 -3.94 -6.53 9.85
C ARG A 686 -4.46 -6.50 11.28
N ALA A 687 -5.58 -7.18 11.57
CA ALA A 687 -6.13 -7.22 12.92
C ALA A 687 -5.16 -7.84 13.93
N MET A 688 -4.58 -9.00 13.60
CA MET A 688 -3.70 -9.71 14.52
C MET A 688 -2.33 -9.03 14.63
N GLY A 689 -1.79 -8.47 13.53
CA GLY A 689 -0.55 -7.71 13.52
C GLY A 689 -0.67 -6.42 14.32
N ASN A 690 -1.84 -5.76 14.24
CA ASN A 690 -2.14 -4.61 15.08
C ASN A 690 -2.15 -4.97 16.57
N ILE A 691 -2.48 -6.19 16.99
CA ILE A 691 -2.35 -6.61 18.40
C ILE A 691 -0.94 -7.10 18.73
N ALA A 692 -0.35 -7.94 17.87
CA ALA A 692 0.93 -8.60 18.10
C ALA A 692 2.12 -7.63 18.18
N GLN A 693 2.08 -6.51 17.45
CA GLN A 693 3.18 -5.53 17.48
C GLN A 693 3.39 -4.98 18.89
N GLY A 694 4.60 -4.52 19.19
CA GLY A 694 5.01 -4.06 20.51
C GLY A 694 4.18 -2.88 21.03
N ASN A 695 4.48 -2.45 22.27
CA ASN A 695 3.93 -1.24 22.87
C ASN A 695 2.40 -1.10 22.72
N LEU A 696 1.66 -2.17 23.03
CA LEU A 696 0.19 -2.16 23.02
C LEU A 696 -0.36 -1.11 24.00
N LEU A 697 0.28 -1.01 25.17
CA LEU A 697 0.19 0.15 26.04
C LEU A 697 1.28 1.14 25.67
N ASP A 698 0.95 2.42 25.81
CA ASP A 698 1.96 3.47 25.82
C ASP A 698 2.59 3.57 27.20
N THR A 699 3.58 2.72 27.50
CA THR A 699 4.31 2.75 28.78
C THR A 699 5.49 3.70 28.77
N ARG A 700 5.58 4.57 27.76
CA ARG A 700 6.66 5.54 27.67
C ARG A 700 6.47 6.54 28.79
N ASN A 701 7.55 6.82 29.50
CA ASN A 701 7.53 7.96 30.40
C ASN A 701 7.42 9.22 29.53
N PRO A 702 6.48 10.15 29.81
CA PRO A 702 6.49 11.47 29.19
C PRO A 702 7.84 12.19 29.32
N LEU A 703 8.65 11.79 30.30
CA LEU A 703 10.01 12.30 30.51
C LEU A 703 11.11 11.53 29.75
N ASP A 704 10.78 10.53 28.92
CA ASP A 704 11.76 9.79 28.11
C ASP A 704 11.52 9.99 26.60
N THR A 705 10.38 10.56 26.20
CA THR A 705 9.95 10.56 24.79
C THR A 705 9.24 11.84 24.38
N LEU A 706 9.42 12.20 23.12
CA LEU A 706 8.86 13.40 22.48
C LEU A 706 7.44 13.19 21.94
N ASP A 707 6.90 11.98 22.00
CA ASP A 707 5.50 11.80 21.60
C ASP A 707 4.64 11.94 22.86
N GLU A 708 3.44 12.51 22.73
CA GLU A 708 2.45 12.47 23.81
C GLU A 708 2.14 11.01 24.18
N VAL A 709 1.98 10.73 25.48
CA VAL A 709 1.54 9.41 25.94
C VAL A 709 0.09 9.23 25.53
N ASP A 710 -0.17 8.24 24.69
CA ASP A 710 -1.50 7.93 24.21
C ASP A 710 -2.21 6.92 25.13
N GLU A 711 -3.02 7.44 26.05
CA GLU A 711 -3.84 6.64 26.96
C GLU A 711 -4.88 5.75 26.23
N ASN A 712 -5.22 6.06 24.99
CA ASN A 712 -6.23 5.35 24.20
C ASN A 712 -5.63 4.26 23.32
N ARG A 713 -4.30 4.18 23.19
CA ARG A 713 -3.62 3.28 22.26
C ARG A 713 -4.12 1.84 22.32
N ALA A 714 -4.14 1.24 23.51
CA ALA A 714 -4.59 -0.15 23.67
C ALA A 714 -6.07 -0.30 23.31
N TYR A 715 -6.90 0.68 23.71
CA TYR A 715 -8.32 0.70 23.40
C TYR A 715 -8.56 0.78 21.88
N ASP A 716 -7.90 1.70 21.19
CA ASP A 716 -8.06 1.92 19.75
C ASP A 716 -7.58 0.70 18.96
N ARG A 717 -6.40 0.15 19.29
CA ARG A 717 -5.88 -1.06 18.64
C ARG A 717 -6.77 -2.28 18.84
N VAL A 718 -7.31 -2.48 20.05
CA VAL A 718 -8.23 -3.59 20.34
C VAL A 718 -9.55 -3.43 19.61
N MET A 719 -10.16 -2.25 19.62
CA MET A 719 -11.44 -2.00 18.97
C MET A 719 -11.32 -2.07 17.44
N GLU A 720 -10.29 -1.46 16.86
CA GLU A 720 -10.00 -1.58 15.43
C GLU A 720 -9.79 -3.04 15.02
N SER A 721 -9.02 -3.80 15.80
CA SER A 721 -8.78 -5.23 15.51
C SER A 721 -10.06 -6.06 15.60
N LEU A 722 -10.95 -5.79 16.55
CA LEU A 722 -12.26 -6.43 16.64
C LEU A 722 -13.15 -6.11 15.45
N ASP A 723 -13.18 -4.84 15.01
CA ASP A 723 -13.93 -4.42 13.83
C ASP A 723 -13.39 -5.12 12.56
N LEU A 724 -12.07 -5.22 12.41
CA LEU A 724 -11.43 -5.92 11.30
C LEU A 724 -11.72 -7.44 11.32
N LEU A 725 -11.70 -8.09 12.49
CA LEU A 725 -12.07 -9.50 12.62
C LEU A 725 -13.55 -9.75 12.30
N ASP A 726 -14.43 -8.82 12.68
CA ASP A 726 -15.84 -8.88 12.34
C ASP A 726 -16.04 -8.73 10.83
N GLU A 727 -15.37 -7.77 10.19
CA GLU A 727 -15.38 -7.58 8.74
C GLU A 727 -14.75 -8.74 7.97
N ALA A 728 -13.71 -9.38 8.52
CA ALA A 728 -13.07 -10.55 7.94
C ALA A 728 -13.94 -11.81 8.04
N LEU A 729 -14.78 -11.94 9.07
CA LEU A 729 -15.70 -13.06 9.21
C LEU A 729 -16.89 -12.95 8.26
N GLU A 730 -17.54 -11.79 8.24
CA GLU A 730 -18.69 -11.49 7.38
C GLU A 730 -18.69 -10.01 7.02
N SER A 731 -18.44 -9.71 5.74
CA SER A 731 -18.41 -8.32 5.30
C SER A 731 -19.77 -7.65 5.51
N ARG A 732 -19.75 -6.32 5.71
CA ARG A 732 -20.95 -5.49 5.81
C ARG A 732 -21.94 -5.80 4.66
N PRO A 733 -23.27 -5.79 4.91
CA PRO A 733 -24.25 -6.05 3.87
C PRO A 733 -24.01 -5.13 2.68
N ASN A 734 -23.82 -5.74 1.49
CA ASN A 734 -23.47 -5.10 0.21
C ASN A 734 -21.97 -4.83 -0.07
N SER A 735 -21.04 -5.36 0.73
CA SER A 735 -19.64 -5.45 0.28
C SER A 735 -19.56 -6.26 -1.02
N LYS A 736 -18.92 -5.69 -2.04
CA LYS A 736 -18.71 -6.31 -3.36
C LYS A 736 -17.24 -6.63 -3.61
N GLU A 737 -16.41 -6.56 -2.56
CA GLU A 737 -15.02 -6.97 -2.64
C GLU A 737 -14.96 -8.47 -2.95
N PRO A 738 -14.33 -8.89 -4.07
CA PRO A 738 -14.14 -10.31 -4.36
C PRO A 738 -13.36 -10.95 -3.21
N ASN A 739 -13.86 -12.06 -2.67
CA ASN A 739 -13.23 -12.73 -1.54
C ASN A 739 -12.97 -11.78 -0.34
N GLY A 740 -13.89 -10.83 -0.11
CA GLY A 740 -13.79 -9.77 0.89
C GLY A 740 -13.77 -10.23 2.35
N ASP A 741 -14.28 -11.44 2.61
CA ASP A 741 -14.34 -12.09 3.91
C ASP A 741 -14.21 -13.62 3.79
N ILE A 742 -13.95 -14.28 4.91
CA ILE A 742 -13.74 -15.73 5.02
C ILE A 742 -15.00 -16.51 4.61
N THR A 743 -16.19 -15.99 4.89
CA THR A 743 -17.45 -16.65 4.52
C THR A 743 -17.63 -16.68 2.99
N ALA A 744 -17.37 -15.56 2.30
CA ALA A 744 -17.39 -15.44 0.86
C ALA A 744 -16.31 -16.31 0.19
N ILE A 745 -15.10 -16.34 0.78
CA ILE A 745 -14.01 -17.23 0.34
C ILE A 745 -14.45 -18.70 0.43
N GLN A 746 -15.01 -19.12 1.57
CA GLN A 746 -15.49 -20.48 1.77
C GLN A 746 -16.57 -20.85 0.75
N TYR A 747 -17.58 -19.99 0.54
CA TYR A 747 -18.60 -20.22 -0.48
C TYR A 747 -18.02 -20.30 -1.91
N SER A 748 -17.02 -19.47 -2.23
CA SER A 748 -16.34 -19.48 -3.52
C SER A 748 -15.66 -20.82 -3.79
N VAL A 749 -14.90 -21.34 -2.82
CA VAL A 749 -14.20 -22.63 -2.95
C VAL A 749 -15.20 -23.80 -3.00
N VAL A 750 -16.17 -23.85 -2.09
CA VAL A 750 -17.17 -24.94 -2.04
C VAL A 750 -18.00 -24.98 -3.32
N SER A 751 -18.45 -23.84 -3.84
CA SER A 751 -19.23 -23.80 -5.09
C SER A 751 -18.43 -24.31 -6.30
N LYS A 752 -17.13 -23.98 -6.37
CA LYS A 752 -16.22 -24.50 -7.41
C LYS A 752 -15.99 -25.99 -7.26
N LEU A 753 -15.79 -26.46 -6.02
CA LEU A 753 -15.60 -27.87 -5.71
C LEU A 753 -16.82 -28.71 -6.12
N ASP A 754 -18.03 -28.24 -5.81
CA ASP A 754 -19.28 -28.89 -6.21
C ASP A 754 -19.41 -28.97 -7.73
N THR A 755 -19.04 -27.90 -8.44
CA THR A 755 -19.04 -27.85 -9.91
C THR A 755 -18.06 -28.87 -10.49
N VAL A 756 -16.87 -29.00 -9.91
CA VAL A 756 -15.86 -29.99 -10.32
C VAL A 756 -16.35 -31.41 -10.03
N LYS A 757 -16.86 -31.69 -8.82
CA LYS A 757 -17.41 -33.00 -8.42
C LYS A 757 -18.53 -33.44 -9.36
N SER A 758 -19.50 -32.56 -9.61
CA SER A 758 -20.59 -32.85 -10.55
C SER A 758 -20.08 -33.12 -11.97
N THR A 759 -19.06 -32.38 -12.42
CA THR A 759 -18.45 -32.62 -13.74
C THR A 759 -17.72 -33.95 -13.80
N ILE A 760 -16.99 -34.34 -12.76
CA ILE A 760 -16.32 -35.65 -12.63
C ILE A 760 -17.34 -36.79 -12.70
N ASP A 761 -18.47 -36.69 -11.99
CA ASP A 761 -19.51 -37.72 -12.00
C ASP A 761 -20.13 -37.89 -13.40
N ASN A 762 -20.42 -36.78 -14.07
CA ASN A 762 -20.93 -36.77 -15.44
C ASN A 762 -19.93 -37.35 -16.44
N GLN A 763 -18.64 -36.95 -16.34
CA GLN A 763 -17.58 -37.45 -17.20
C GLN A 763 -17.29 -38.94 -16.95
N THR A 764 -17.35 -39.40 -15.71
CA THR A 764 -17.20 -40.83 -15.37
C THR A 764 -18.34 -41.65 -15.98
N SER A 765 -19.58 -41.15 -15.90
CA SER A 765 -20.74 -41.78 -16.51
C SER A 765 -20.64 -41.84 -18.04
N LEU A 766 -20.16 -40.76 -18.67
CA LEU A 766 -19.90 -40.70 -20.10
C LEU A 766 -18.76 -41.65 -20.51
N GLN A 767 -17.66 -41.68 -19.77
CA GLN A 767 -16.52 -42.58 -20.01
C GLN A 767 -16.96 -44.04 -19.96
N ASN A 768 -17.79 -44.42 -18.99
CA ASN A 768 -18.37 -45.76 -18.89
C ASN A 768 -19.27 -46.09 -20.10
N SER A 769 -20.10 -45.13 -20.52
CA SER A 769 -20.97 -45.28 -21.69
C SER A 769 -20.17 -45.46 -22.98
N LEU A 770 -19.14 -44.63 -23.19
CA LEU A 770 -18.22 -44.73 -24.32
C LEU A 770 -17.45 -46.05 -24.31
N THR A 771 -17.00 -46.52 -23.14
CA THR A 771 -16.34 -47.82 -22.98
C THR A 771 -17.25 -48.95 -23.43
N ASN A 772 -18.53 -48.93 -23.02
CA ASN A 772 -19.51 -49.91 -23.42
C ASN A 772 -19.76 -49.87 -24.94
N TYR A 773 -19.96 -48.69 -25.53
CA TYR A 773 -20.16 -48.56 -26.98
C TYR A 773 -18.96 -49.01 -27.81
N ILE A 774 -17.74 -48.66 -27.37
CA ILE A 774 -16.50 -49.13 -28.00
C ILE A 774 -16.40 -50.65 -27.87
N SER A 775 -16.69 -51.21 -26.69
CA SER A 775 -16.66 -52.66 -26.46
C SER A 775 -17.70 -53.39 -27.33
N ASP A 776 -18.92 -52.91 -27.43
CA ASP A 776 -19.98 -53.50 -28.25
C ASP A 776 -19.61 -53.55 -29.74
N ILE A 777 -18.84 -52.56 -30.21
CA ILE A 777 -18.33 -52.54 -31.59
C ILE A 777 -17.11 -53.45 -31.73
N LYS A 778 -16.18 -53.43 -30.77
CA LYS A 778 -14.88 -54.09 -30.89
C LYS A 778 -14.87 -55.54 -30.45
N THR A 779 -15.78 -55.98 -29.60
CA THR A 779 -15.72 -57.31 -28.96
C THR A 779 -16.74 -58.29 -29.54
N VAL A 780 -16.51 -59.57 -29.26
CA VAL A 780 -17.38 -60.71 -29.62
C VAL A 780 -17.26 -61.78 -28.55
N ASP A 781 -18.34 -62.52 -28.29
CA ASP A 781 -18.33 -63.66 -27.37
C ASP A 781 -17.38 -64.76 -27.90
N LYS A 782 -16.36 -65.11 -27.12
CA LYS A 782 -15.37 -66.12 -27.49
C LYS A 782 -16.00 -67.49 -27.72
N THR A 783 -17.06 -67.84 -27.00
CA THR A 783 -17.76 -69.12 -27.11
C THR A 783 -18.48 -69.23 -28.44
N GLU A 784 -19.16 -68.14 -28.85
CA GLU A 784 -19.79 -68.04 -30.16
C GLU A 784 -18.72 -68.06 -31.26
N ALA A 785 -17.64 -67.30 -31.10
CA ALA A 785 -16.53 -67.24 -32.05
C ALA A 785 -15.82 -68.60 -32.23
N VAL A 786 -15.60 -69.37 -31.17
CA VAL A 786 -15.04 -70.74 -31.26
C VAL A 786 -15.97 -71.67 -32.02
N THR A 787 -17.28 -71.54 -31.81
CA THR A 787 -18.28 -72.33 -32.54
C THR A 787 -18.27 -71.98 -34.03
N MET A 788 -18.23 -70.69 -34.37
CA MET A 788 -18.08 -70.22 -35.74
C MET A 788 -16.76 -70.66 -36.38
N LEU A 789 -15.64 -70.63 -35.64
CA LEU A 789 -14.34 -71.10 -36.11
C LEU A 789 -14.39 -72.58 -36.51
N LEU A 790 -14.95 -73.44 -35.66
CA LEU A 790 -15.10 -74.86 -35.94
C LEU A 790 -15.96 -75.09 -37.20
N GLN A 791 -17.05 -74.32 -37.35
CA GLN A 791 -17.92 -74.37 -38.52
C GLN A 791 -17.19 -73.90 -39.80
N GLU A 792 -16.43 -72.81 -39.75
CA GLU A 792 -15.66 -72.30 -40.90
C GLU A 792 -14.49 -73.23 -41.27
N ILE A 793 -13.82 -73.88 -40.30
CA ILE A 793 -12.83 -74.93 -40.56
C ILE A 793 -13.48 -76.11 -41.30
N GLN A 794 -14.68 -76.52 -40.87
CA GLN A 794 -15.44 -77.56 -41.55
C GLN A 794 -15.83 -77.16 -42.99
N ASN A 795 -16.29 -75.91 -43.18
CA ASN A 795 -16.60 -75.35 -44.50
C ASN A 795 -15.36 -75.27 -45.41
N LEU A 796 -14.20 -74.97 -44.84
CA LEU A 796 -12.92 -74.95 -45.54
C LEU A 796 -12.52 -76.36 -46.01
N ASN A 797 -12.66 -77.36 -45.13
CA ASN A 797 -12.42 -78.77 -45.47
C ASN A 797 -13.35 -79.27 -46.59
N ILE A 798 -14.63 -78.89 -46.56
CA ILE A 798 -15.59 -79.19 -47.64
C ILE A 798 -15.16 -78.51 -48.95
N SER A 799 -14.74 -77.25 -48.90
CA SER A 799 -14.27 -76.50 -50.07
C SER A 799 -13.02 -77.15 -50.70
N TYR A 800 -12.08 -77.63 -49.88
CA TYR A 800 -10.92 -78.40 -50.35
C TYR A 800 -11.32 -79.73 -51.01
N ALA A 801 -12.30 -80.45 -50.45
CA ALA A 801 -12.81 -81.68 -51.04
C ALA A 801 -13.46 -81.46 -52.41
N VAL A 802 -14.25 -80.38 -52.56
CA VAL A 802 -14.87 -80.02 -53.85
C VAL A 802 -13.81 -79.64 -54.89
N ILE A 803 -12.80 -78.84 -54.54
CA ILE A 803 -11.71 -78.48 -55.47
C ILE A 803 -10.87 -79.72 -55.85
N SER A 804 -10.60 -80.61 -54.90
CA SER A 804 -9.95 -81.90 -55.17
C SER A 804 -10.74 -82.74 -56.17
N GLN A 805 -12.07 -82.82 -56.00
CA GLN A 805 -12.96 -83.55 -56.91
C GLN A 805 -13.05 -82.88 -58.30
N VAL A 806 -13.03 -81.55 -58.37
CA VAL A 806 -12.95 -80.79 -59.64
C VAL A 806 -11.60 -81.00 -60.35
N ASN A 807 -10.50 -81.08 -59.61
CA ASN A 807 -9.17 -81.39 -60.17
C ASN A 807 -9.07 -82.87 -60.64
N GLN A 808 -9.79 -83.80 -59.99
CA GLN A 808 -9.89 -85.19 -60.42
C GLN A 808 -10.72 -85.37 -61.71
N LEU A 809 -11.60 -84.40 -62.04
CA LEU A 809 -12.35 -84.34 -63.30
C LEU A 809 -11.54 -83.77 -64.48
N SER A 810 -10.20 -83.71 -64.38
CA SER A 810 -9.36 -83.28 -65.51
C SER A 810 -9.59 -84.17 -66.73
N LEU A 811 -9.46 -83.58 -67.93
CA LEU A 811 -9.66 -84.25 -69.22
C LEU A 811 -8.85 -85.56 -69.35
N LEU A 812 -7.80 -85.74 -68.55
CA LEU A 812 -6.96 -86.95 -68.50
C LEU A 812 -7.63 -88.19 -67.88
N ASN A 813 -8.72 -88.02 -67.10
CA ASN A 813 -9.52 -89.13 -66.54
C ASN A 813 -10.85 -89.33 -67.30
N TYR A 814 -11.16 -88.46 -68.27
CA TYR A 814 -12.35 -88.58 -69.12
C TYR A 814 -12.05 -89.23 -70.48
N LEU A 815 -10.78 -89.18 -70.91
CA LEU A 815 -10.23 -90.06 -71.94
C LEU A 815 -9.81 -91.39 -71.31
#